data_AF-A0A7J4U6B0-F1
#
_entry.id   AF-A0A7J4U6B0-F1
#
_cell.length_a   1.000
_cell.length_b   1.000
_cell.length_c   1.000
_cell.angle_alpha   90.00
_cell.angle_beta   90.00
_cell.angle_gamma   90.00
#
_symmetry.space_group_name_H-M   'P 1'
#
loop_
_entity.id
_entity.type
_entity.pdbx_description
1 polymer ?
#
loop_
_entity_poly.entity_id
_entity_poly.type
_entity_poly.pdbx_seq_one_letter_code
_entity_poly.pdbx_strand_id
1 'polypeptide(L)'
;MNRRIDDIGKKDRPNAKKIIIALSIIAVLFMSIFALIALGTFVGYVYQNYFAGKAGYIYSVVLEYRECAYLWSGVFGAAVMVQGYNNQQDVVVSSCGMYDTNLLFYCLQPDVDHEVMASQALPTDIDWNSLQAASPADVDAYLQINGTHLMSAEKAFLQTVTYEIGNTQYIVPATYTRKVNESIPSSFNLGIMKDGNGNLIFITHILENFTRGFNNRVYNYQMILPLRNGTNPTYYFFTDPNDVCPEGEGQLPNAGNVIGNVSTSSGERLQNVIVVVGQKSAITNINGFYNLSTPAGSYYIFGVKSGYQAYVGNLTVEAGNTTAHNFIMVLEAVPNPNTGPGNDVGPNADVGPGEDVGPGVAPRVPIVEQPRRIEGVDYVISLSRINRKLVIGNFLQEIVSFYSYKQSIANLKFRIEGENLSSIVKLDKQSMSIAPNTNDQLTLTIFGEGQPGIYNGSLIIEGDLNEKIPIIIELLSKDRLPVESLLIMLDIDNKEIFGNQKLKFKTALHNLLTDQSYPVSLQYTIQDTNGTTIWSDYSNVYVQTSFSLLKTAILPNNLPTGDYILRVTANYLGLSSGASASFSIVLPFYERIFLGLKVWIWLAILLFLLAVLLAAWLLRRYIKGKKRYNAKVEYSELPKPGNKSAFVGKIAETEHKTYFDLEQFKVHTIVAGATGGGKSVAAQIIVEEALLKNIAVIVFDPTAQWSGMLRKGTDKNMLKLYDNFGMKPSQARSFNGNVRQITNALEVIDIKKYIKPGDIQIFALNKLDPKDIDIFVANSIREVFHANFSETPEIKLLIVYDEVHRLLPKFGGSGEGFLQIERGCREFRKWGVGILMISQVLADFVGQIKANINTEIQMRTRDEGDLDRIKTKYGPEVLQGLVKASVGSGMVENPAYNRGRPYFVSFRPLLHNTQRLADEELEKYNKYNELIDDLQYQFEQLEALKQDVFDLKLQLKLALDKVKSGNFNMVEIYLQELVPRVAKMWVKLGKSPKKRELKLIDIKSLKEEMKKAEDSRKEYEKQNVKEKSEEKKEEKKVLKYEKTVDFNKALNFSNGITVTSLQELLDVMPNITGTTFRHHVNQTKNDIADWISKEFDNELAEKIRQSKTNEEYVKILEADKTKNNKPITEKKSDTESEKDSDESNNKAESEQDSEEWKDLRNKLNSLEDDQKINLLEKSGKKYNNEVNIKFSLGLLYHKKKEYDRSEQEYRQILESNPKNLKALYYLGGLMKVQKKYKEAIEYFNKYLEFRKDDRVKGLVDRLKAKV
;
A
#
# COMPACT_ATOMS: atom_id res chain seq x y z
N MET A 1 37.90 -66.13 34.12
CA MET A 1 38.97 -65.22 33.68
C MET A 1 38.63 -63.83 34.24
N ASN A 2 38.82 -63.67 35.56
CA ASN A 2 38.54 -62.47 36.33
C ASN A 2 39.88 -62.00 36.90
N ARG A 3 40.38 -60.82 36.48
CA ARG A 3 41.16 -59.86 37.29
C ARG A 3 41.81 -58.79 36.41
N ARG A 4 41.77 -57.57 36.94
CA ARG A 4 42.43 -56.33 36.49
C ARG A 4 41.77 -55.58 35.33
N ILE A 5 40.69 -54.85 35.64
CA ILE A 5 40.62 -53.38 35.46
C ILE A 5 39.72 -52.82 36.58
N ASP A 6 40.14 -53.00 37.83
CA ASP A 6 39.79 -52.08 38.92
C ASP A 6 41.00 -51.15 39.07
N ASP A 7 40.74 -49.86 39.27
CA ASP A 7 41.69 -48.73 39.31
C ASP A 7 42.09 -48.15 37.94
N ILE A 8 41.21 -47.32 37.38
CA ILE A 8 41.49 -45.90 37.05
C ILE A 8 40.12 -45.27 36.69
N GLY A 9 39.55 -44.51 37.61
CA GLY A 9 38.25 -43.87 37.36
C GLY A 9 37.66 -43.04 38.51
N LYS A 10 38.37 -42.83 39.63
CA LYS A 10 38.09 -41.75 40.56
C LYS A 10 39.03 -40.58 40.27
N LYS A 11 38.59 -39.67 39.40
CA LYS A 11 38.99 -38.26 39.42
C LYS A 11 38.03 -37.45 38.53
N ASP A 12 37.21 -36.65 39.21
CA ASP A 12 36.54 -35.44 38.74
C ASP A 12 36.07 -35.42 37.28
N ARG A 13 34.85 -35.92 37.02
CA ARG A 13 34.03 -35.35 35.95
C ARG A 13 33.47 -34.03 36.49
N PRO A 14 33.91 -32.84 36.01
CA PRO A 14 33.33 -31.60 36.46
C PRO A 14 31.90 -31.54 35.94
N ASN A 15 30.97 -31.78 36.85
CA ASN A 15 29.57 -31.38 36.85
C ASN A 15 29.00 -30.99 35.48
N ALA A 16 28.43 -31.95 34.75
CA ALA A 16 27.51 -31.68 33.64
C ALA A 16 26.43 -30.65 34.07
N LYS A 17 26.03 -30.66 35.35
CA LYS A 17 25.19 -29.63 35.97
C LYS A 17 25.77 -28.22 35.88
N LYS A 18 27.08 -28.02 36.11
CA LYS A 18 27.72 -26.68 36.01
C LYS A 18 27.80 -26.20 34.57
N ILE A 19 28.03 -27.10 33.61
CA ILE A 19 28.03 -26.77 32.18
C ILE A 19 26.61 -26.41 31.72
N ILE A 20 25.60 -27.18 32.15
CA ILE A 20 24.20 -26.88 31.87
C ILE A 20 23.80 -25.54 32.50
N ILE A 21 24.16 -25.29 33.76
CA ILE A 21 23.89 -24.01 34.43
C ILE A 21 24.58 -22.85 33.71
N ALA A 22 25.84 -23.00 33.29
CA ALA A 22 26.55 -21.97 32.54
C ALA A 22 25.89 -21.71 31.17
N LEU A 23 25.48 -22.75 30.45
CA LEU A 23 24.75 -22.62 29.18
C LEU A 23 23.36 -21.99 29.38
N SER A 24 22.66 -22.32 30.47
CA SER A 24 21.38 -21.69 30.83
C SER A 24 21.55 -20.21 31.17
N ILE A 25 22.61 -19.85 31.91
CA ILE A 25 22.93 -18.44 32.22
C ILE A 25 23.25 -17.66 30.94
N ILE A 26 24.04 -18.23 30.03
CA ILE A 26 24.37 -17.62 28.74
C ILE A 26 23.09 -17.46 27.89
N ALA A 27 22.22 -18.46 27.85
CA ALA A 27 20.96 -18.40 27.13
C ALA A 27 20.00 -17.34 27.72
N VAL A 28 19.94 -17.22 29.03
CA VAL A 28 19.14 -16.18 29.72
C VAL A 28 19.71 -14.79 29.48
N LEU A 29 21.03 -14.62 29.50
CA LEU A 29 21.69 -13.35 29.15
C LEU A 29 21.42 -12.98 27.70
N PHE A 30 21.50 -13.94 26.78
CA PHE A 30 21.21 -13.73 25.37
C PHE A 30 19.73 -13.39 25.14
N MET A 31 18.82 -14.10 25.81
CA MET A 31 17.38 -13.78 25.77
C MET A 31 17.06 -12.44 26.42
N SER A 32 17.78 -12.03 27.48
CA SER A 32 17.58 -10.74 28.15
C SER A 32 18.09 -9.58 27.29
N ILE A 33 19.26 -9.74 26.65
CA ILE A 33 19.78 -8.76 25.69
C ILE A 33 18.86 -8.69 24.46
N PHE A 34 18.38 -9.83 23.96
CA PHE A 34 17.41 -9.86 22.87
C PHE A 34 16.07 -9.24 23.27
N ALA A 35 15.56 -9.52 24.46
CA ALA A 35 14.34 -8.90 24.99
C ALA A 35 14.51 -7.39 25.17
N LEU A 36 15.69 -6.91 25.58
CA LEU A 36 16.02 -5.48 25.65
C LEU A 36 16.11 -4.84 24.27
N ILE A 37 16.68 -5.52 23.28
CA ILE A 37 16.70 -5.06 21.87
C ILE A 37 15.28 -5.07 21.28
N ALA A 38 14.50 -6.12 21.56
CA ALA A 38 13.11 -6.26 21.14
C ALA A 38 12.23 -5.19 21.80
N LEU A 39 12.36 -4.96 23.11
CA LEU A 39 11.73 -3.85 23.82
C LEU A 39 12.17 -2.50 23.25
N GLY A 40 13.46 -2.29 22.98
CA GLY A 40 13.95 -1.08 22.32
C GLY A 40 13.33 -0.85 20.94
N THR A 41 13.08 -1.93 20.18
CA THR A 41 12.35 -1.86 18.91
C THR A 41 10.84 -1.65 19.11
N PHE A 42 10.17 -2.34 20.04
CA PHE A 42 8.73 -2.24 20.27
C PHE A 42 8.31 -0.93 20.93
N VAL A 43 9.11 -0.42 21.89
CA VAL A 43 8.98 0.93 22.43
C VAL A 43 9.26 1.98 21.35
N GLY A 44 10.14 1.67 20.37
CA GLY A 44 10.37 2.49 19.18
C GLY A 44 9.28 2.39 18.10
N TYR A 45 8.56 1.28 18.00
CA TYR A 45 7.58 1.04 16.93
C TYR A 45 6.26 1.78 17.13
N VAL A 46 5.94 2.21 18.35
CA VAL A 46 4.76 3.05 18.59
C VAL A 46 5.02 4.51 18.22
N TYR A 47 6.28 4.93 17.98
CA TYR A 47 6.58 6.37 17.93
C TYR A 47 7.60 6.84 16.87
N GLN A 48 8.30 5.96 16.16
CA GLN A 48 9.37 6.39 15.24
C GLN A 48 8.88 7.13 13.98
N ASN A 49 7.63 6.96 13.57
CA ASN A 49 7.14 7.54 12.32
C ASN A 49 6.44 8.90 12.46
N TYR A 50 6.19 9.41 13.66
CA TYR A 50 5.38 10.64 13.81
C TYR A 50 5.97 11.77 14.66
N PHE A 51 6.82 11.54 15.67
CA PHE A 51 7.44 12.65 16.42
C PHE A 51 8.88 12.35 16.91
N ALA A 52 9.83 13.17 16.46
CA ALA A 52 11.20 13.16 16.98
C ALA A 52 11.25 13.94 18.30
N GLY A 53 11.22 13.23 19.42
CA GLY A 53 11.36 13.83 20.75
C GLY A 53 12.70 14.55 20.91
N LYS A 54 12.69 15.71 21.59
CA LYS A 54 13.89 16.45 22.01
C LYS A 54 14.19 16.15 23.47
N ALA A 55 15.47 16.10 23.83
CA ALA A 55 15.89 15.96 25.22
C ALA A 55 15.36 17.12 26.08
N GLY A 56 14.82 16.82 27.26
CA GLY A 56 14.33 17.80 28.24
C GLY A 56 12.81 18.03 28.27
N TYR A 57 12.02 17.29 27.49
CA TYR A 57 10.55 17.42 27.44
C TYR A 57 9.85 16.14 27.92
N ILE A 58 8.71 16.30 28.60
CA ILE A 58 7.81 15.20 28.97
C ILE A 58 6.72 15.11 27.90
N TYR A 59 6.57 13.94 27.29
CA TYR A 59 5.55 13.66 26.30
C TYR A 59 4.46 12.78 26.94
N SER A 60 3.19 13.14 26.75
CA SER A 60 2.04 12.32 27.12
C SER A 60 1.49 11.65 25.87
N VAL A 61 1.32 10.33 25.90
CA VAL A 61 0.72 9.55 24.82
C VAL A 61 -0.63 9.04 25.31
N VAL A 62 -1.71 9.43 24.62
CA VAL A 62 -3.06 8.94 24.89
C VAL A 62 -3.31 7.74 23.97
N LEU A 63 -3.54 6.57 24.56
CA LEU A 63 -3.89 5.35 23.83
C LEU A 63 -5.40 5.19 23.88
N GLU A 64 -6.06 5.24 22.72
CA GLU A 64 -7.50 5.06 22.59
C GLU A 64 -7.79 3.67 22.01
N TYR A 65 -8.52 2.85 22.75
CA TYR A 65 -9.00 1.54 22.30
C TYR A 65 -10.50 1.66 22.00
N ARG A 66 -10.88 1.38 20.76
CA ARG A 66 -12.28 1.40 20.31
C ARG A 66 -12.70 -0.01 19.92
N GLU A 67 -13.71 -0.52 20.60
CA GLU A 67 -14.34 -1.80 20.28
C GLU A 67 -15.84 -1.58 20.18
N CYS A 68 -16.52 -2.39 19.36
CA CYS A 68 -17.96 -2.36 19.34
C CYS A 68 -18.52 -2.71 20.73
N ALA A 69 -19.48 -1.91 21.21
CA ALA A 69 -20.30 -2.27 22.35
C ALA A 69 -21.32 -3.35 21.96
N TYR A 70 -20.91 -4.62 21.79
CA TYR A 70 -21.76 -5.70 21.23
C TYR A 70 -23.00 -6.05 22.08
N LEU A 71 -23.08 -5.56 23.32
CA LEU A 71 -24.27 -5.67 24.19
C LEU A 71 -25.22 -4.47 24.10
N TRP A 72 -24.87 -3.46 23.29
CA TRP A 72 -25.62 -2.21 23.14
C TRP A 72 -25.82 -1.88 21.64
N SER A 73 -26.96 -1.29 21.31
CA SER A 73 -27.24 -0.71 19.99
C SER A 73 -27.61 0.76 20.13
N GLY A 74 -27.21 1.59 19.17
CA GLY A 74 -27.61 3.00 19.14
C GLY A 74 -28.84 3.23 18.28
N VAL A 75 -29.78 4.05 18.75
CA VAL A 75 -30.93 4.53 17.98
C VAL A 75 -31.00 6.05 18.05
N PHE A 76 -31.19 6.71 16.92
CA PHE A 76 -31.26 8.16 16.83
C PHE A 76 -32.16 8.58 15.66
N GLY A 77 -32.71 9.79 15.70
CA GLY A 77 -33.52 10.31 14.60
C GLY A 77 -34.44 11.46 14.99
N ALA A 78 -35.40 11.78 14.13
CA ALA A 78 -36.40 12.80 14.40
C ALA A 78 -37.61 12.19 15.13
N ALA A 79 -37.95 12.71 16.31
CA ALA A 79 -39.22 12.45 17.00
C ALA A 79 -40.15 13.64 16.79
N VAL A 80 -41.29 13.44 16.12
CA VAL A 80 -42.23 14.53 15.78
C VAL A 80 -43.69 14.13 15.94
N MET A 81 -44.55 15.10 16.20
CA MET A 81 -46.00 14.91 16.23
C MET A 81 -46.56 14.88 14.80
N VAL A 82 -47.43 13.91 14.50
CA VAL A 82 -48.22 13.84 13.27
C VAL A 82 -49.68 13.57 13.64
N GLN A 83 -50.54 14.56 13.40
CA GLN A 83 -51.97 14.44 13.68
C GLN A 83 -52.59 13.25 12.91
N GLY A 84 -53.31 12.39 13.63
CA GLY A 84 -53.98 11.23 13.05
C GLY A 84 -53.10 9.99 12.86
N TYR A 85 -51.81 10.05 13.21
CA TYR A 85 -50.91 8.90 13.13
C TYR A 85 -50.93 8.08 14.43
N ASN A 86 -51.56 6.91 14.43
CA ASN A 86 -51.78 6.07 15.61
C ASN A 86 -51.10 4.70 15.53
N ASN A 87 -50.16 4.51 14.61
CA ASN A 87 -49.45 3.25 14.45
C ASN A 87 -48.30 3.13 15.45
N GLN A 88 -48.25 2.02 16.19
CA GLN A 88 -47.15 1.68 17.07
C GLN A 88 -45.82 1.69 16.29
N GLN A 89 -44.81 2.37 16.83
CA GLN A 89 -43.46 2.42 16.27
C GLN A 89 -42.58 1.36 16.93
N ASP A 90 -41.78 0.64 16.14
CA ASP A 90 -40.85 -0.37 16.63
C ASP A 90 -39.56 -0.44 15.81
N VAL A 91 -38.49 -0.95 16.43
CA VAL A 91 -37.22 -1.23 15.75
C VAL A 91 -36.61 -2.54 16.25
N VAL A 92 -36.12 -3.37 15.33
CA VAL A 92 -35.34 -4.57 15.65
C VAL A 92 -33.87 -4.17 15.74
N VAL A 93 -33.30 -4.27 16.94
CA VAL A 93 -31.88 -3.95 17.16
C VAL A 93 -31.01 -5.20 17.12
N SER A 94 -29.75 -5.04 16.73
CA SER A 94 -28.75 -6.11 16.64
C SER A 94 -27.41 -5.62 17.18
N SER A 95 -26.57 -6.56 17.62
CA SER A 95 -25.24 -6.27 18.17
C SER A 95 -24.46 -5.34 17.25
N CYS A 96 -23.85 -4.29 17.83
CA CYS A 96 -23.11 -3.25 17.10
C CYS A 96 -23.95 -2.36 16.17
N GLY A 97 -25.27 -2.51 16.16
CA GLY A 97 -26.16 -1.79 15.27
C GLY A 97 -26.32 -0.32 15.66
N MET A 98 -26.37 0.53 14.63
CA MET A 98 -26.71 1.95 14.72
C MET A 98 -27.89 2.23 13.78
N TYR A 99 -29.02 2.65 14.33
CA TYR A 99 -30.28 2.78 13.62
C TYR A 99 -30.73 4.24 13.53
N ASP A 100 -30.92 4.71 12.30
CA ASP A 100 -31.56 6.00 11.99
C ASP A 100 -33.08 5.75 11.96
N THR A 101 -33.79 6.15 13.00
CA THR A 101 -35.22 5.84 13.19
C THR A 101 -35.98 7.12 13.46
N ASN A 102 -36.79 7.54 12.49
CA ASN A 102 -37.66 8.70 12.65
C ASN A 102 -38.98 8.24 13.30
N LEU A 103 -39.28 8.77 14.48
CA LEU A 103 -40.43 8.41 15.30
C LEU A 103 -41.55 9.42 15.07
N LEU A 104 -42.74 8.90 14.76
CA LEU A 104 -43.95 9.69 14.55
C LEU A 104 -44.93 9.38 15.68
N PHE A 105 -45.33 10.42 16.42
CA PHE A 105 -46.26 10.28 17.54
C PHE A 105 -47.58 10.98 17.23
N TYR A 106 -48.68 10.40 17.70
CA TYR A 106 -50.02 10.98 17.56
C TYR A 106 -50.17 12.30 18.32
N CYS A 107 -49.52 12.37 19.48
CA CYS A 107 -49.71 13.42 20.48
C CYS A 107 -48.39 13.79 21.13
N LEU A 108 -48.16 15.10 21.24
CA LEU A 108 -47.13 15.75 22.06
C LEU A 108 -47.80 17.01 22.59
N GLN A 109 -48.11 17.06 23.89
CA GLN A 109 -48.85 18.17 24.47
C GLN A 109 -48.14 19.54 24.28
N PRO A 110 -48.78 20.58 23.72
CA PRO A 110 -48.13 21.88 23.56
C PRO A 110 -47.64 22.47 24.89
N ASP A 111 -46.48 23.14 24.86
CA ASP A 111 -45.86 23.86 25.99
C ASP A 111 -45.42 22.98 27.17
N VAL A 112 -45.13 21.70 26.93
CA VAL A 112 -44.55 20.75 27.90
C VAL A 112 -43.27 20.14 27.33
N ASP A 113 -42.27 19.86 28.17
CA ASP A 113 -41.10 19.08 27.77
C ASP A 113 -41.52 17.63 27.48
N HIS A 114 -41.02 17.05 26.39
CA HIS A 114 -41.42 15.71 25.97
C HIS A 114 -40.30 14.68 26.04
N GLU A 115 -40.69 13.41 26.08
CA GLU A 115 -39.79 12.26 26.14
C GLU A 115 -40.18 11.16 25.18
N VAL A 116 -39.16 10.45 24.70
CA VAL A 116 -39.31 9.16 24.03
C VAL A 116 -38.96 8.07 25.02
N MET A 117 -39.88 7.13 25.17
CA MET A 117 -39.68 5.90 25.93
C MET A 117 -39.55 4.71 24.97
N ALA A 118 -38.65 3.78 25.30
CA ALA A 118 -38.42 2.55 24.55
C ALA A 118 -38.44 1.33 25.48
N SER A 119 -39.21 0.30 25.11
CA SER A 119 -39.32 -0.96 25.87
C SER A 119 -39.48 -2.17 24.95
N GLN A 120 -39.10 -3.36 25.42
CA GLN A 120 -39.42 -4.62 24.74
C GLN A 120 -40.86 -5.08 24.99
N ALA A 121 -41.54 -4.50 25.98
CA ALA A 121 -42.96 -4.69 26.21
C ALA A 121 -43.77 -3.64 25.43
N LEU A 122 -44.96 -4.02 24.95
CA LEU A 122 -45.89 -3.08 24.35
C LEU A 122 -46.41 -2.09 25.40
N PRO A 123 -46.83 -0.87 25.03
CA PRO A 123 -47.37 0.11 25.98
C PRO A 123 -48.57 -0.40 26.79
N THR A 124 -49.33 -1.34 26.23
CA THR A 124 -50.49 -1.99 26.89
C THR A 124 -50.10 -3.01 27.96
N ASP A 125 -48.86 -3.53 27.89
CA ASP A 125 -48.36 -4.57 28.79
C ASP A 125 -47.51 -3.98 29.93
N ILE A 126 -47.24 -2.67 29.87
CA ILE A 126 -46.54 -1.91 30.90
C ILE A 126 -47.54 -1.47 31.97
N ASP A 127 -47.27 -1.80 33.23
CA ASP A 127 -48.05 -1.29 34.35
C ASP A 127 -47.58 0.12 34.76
N TRP A 128 -48.19 1.13 34.15
CA TRP A 128 -47.89 2.55 34.37
C TRP A 128 -48.12 3.03 35.80
N ASN A 129 -48.96 2.35 36.59
CA ASN A 129 -49.25 2.74 37.96
C ASN A 129 -48.17 2.29 38.96
N SER A 130 -47.33 1.31 38.57
CA SER A 130 -46.24 0.78 39.40
C SER A 130 -44.85 1.17 38.90
N LEU A 131 -44.79 2.21 38.08
CA LEU A 131 -43.55 2.71 37.49
C LEU A 131 -42.56 3.18 38.57
N GLN A 132 -41.31 2.76 38.47
CA GLN A 132 -40.24 3.12 39.39
C GLN A 132 -38.88 3.19 38.67
N ALA A 133 -37.87 3.79 39.31
CA ALA A 133 -36.51 3.80 38.80
C ALA A 133 -35.92 2.38 38.76
N ALA A 134 -35.30 2.00 37.63
CA ALA A 134 -34.55 0.75 37.54
C ALA A 134 -33.11 0.96 37.99
N SER A 135 -32.51 -0.04 38.64
CA SER A 135 -31.09 -0.01 38.97
C SER A 135 -30.25 -0.44 37.76
N PRO A 136 -29.02 0.05 37.58
CA PRO A 136 -28.13 -0.45 36.53
C PRO A 136 -27.88 -1.97 36.63
N ALA A 137 -27.94 -2.53 37.84
CA ALA A 137 -27.87 -3.98 38.07
C ALA A 137 -29.05 -4.75 37.45
N ASP A 138 -30.24 -4.15 37.36
CA ASP A 138 -31.39 -4.77 36.67
C ASP A 138 -31.12 -4.91 35.16
N VAL A 139 -30.40 -3.94 34.57
CA VAL A 139 -29.98 -3.99 33.17
C VAL A 139 -28.85 -5.02 32.97
N ASP A 140 -27.89 -5.09 33.88
CA ASP A 140 -26.82 -6.10 33.83
C ASP A 140 -27.36 -7.53 33.99
N ALA A 141 -28.38 -7.71 34.85
CA ALA A 141 -29.12 -8.97 34.98
C ALA A 141 -29.84 -9.32 33.67
N TYR A 142 -30.45 -8.34 32.99
CA TYR A 142 -31.00 -8.54 31.65
C TYR A 142 -29.92 -8.95 30.64
N LEU A 143 -28.75 -8.31 30.66
CA LEU A 143 -27.61 -8.59 29.78
C LEU A 143 -26.88 -9.91 30.10
N GLN A 144 -27.18 -10.56 31.24
CA GLN A 144 -26.50 -11.75 31.76
C GLN A 144 -25.00 -11.53 32.02
N ILE A 145 -24.64 -10.32 32.48
CA ILE A 145 -23.27 -9.94 32.83
C ILE A 145 -23.19 -9.49 34.29
N ASN A 146 -21.98 -9.36 34.82
CA ASN A 146 -21.74 -8.81 36.15
C ASN A 146 -21.18 -7.39 36.06
N GLY A 147 -21.21 -6.63 37.16
CA GLY A 147 -20.66 -5.27 37.24
C GLY A 147 -19.16 -5.15 36.92
N THR A 148 -18.41 -6.27 36.90
CA THR A 148 -16.98 -6.25 36.52
C THR A 148 -16.78 -6.21 35.00
N HIS A 149 -17.78 -6.56 34.20
CA HIS A 149 -17.72 -6.55 32.74
C HIS A 149 -17.48 -5.13 32.19
N LEU A 150 -16.81 -5.00 31.04
CA LEU A 150 -16.45 -3.68 30.48
C LEU A 150 -17.69 -2.87 30.06
N MET A 151 -18.71 -3.54 29.52
CA MET A 151 -19.94 -2.94 28.99
C MET A 151 -21.11 -2.95 30.00
N SER A 152 -20.80 -3.12 31.29
CA SER A 152 -21.78 -3.12 32.37
C SER A 152 -22.50 -1.76 32.46
N ALA A 153 -23.81 -1.79 32.65
CA ALA A 153 -24.62 -0.61 32.90
C ALA A 153 -24.20 0.11 34.19
N GLU A 154 -23.71 -0.60 35.22
CA GLU A 154 -23.15 0.00 36.45
C GLU A 154 -21.95 0.92 36.17
N LYS A 155 -21.25 0.73 35.05
CA LYS A 155 -20.13 1.59 34.62
C LYS A 155 -20.54 2.72 33.68
N ALA A 156 -21.76 2.69 33.15
CA ALA A 156 -22.26 3.65 32.17
C ALA A 156 -23.29 4.63 32.77
N PHE A 157 -24.19 4.14 33.63
CA PHE A 157 -25.29 4.91 34.22
C PHE A 157 -24.87 5.50 35.58
N LEU A 158 -23.94 6.46 35.53
CA LEU A 158 -23.28 7.04 36.72
C LEU A 158 -23.94 8.31 37.25
N GLN A 159 -24.92 8.87 36.52
CA GLN A 159 -25.62 10.11 36.90
C GLN A 159 -27.10 9.85 37.16
N THR A 160 -27.82 10.87 37.61
CA THR A 160 -29.28 10.83 37.76
C THR A 160 -29.92 11.95 36.97
N VAL A 161 -31.04 11.68 36.34
CA VAL A 161 -31.85 12.66 35.61
C VAL A 161 -33.29 12.57 36.11
N THR A 162 -33.97 13.72 36.14
CA THR A 162 -35.39 13.80 36.52
C THR A 162 -36.23 13.82 35.26
N TYR A 163 -37.20 12.91 35.16
CA TYR A 163 -38.24 12.92 34.13
C TYR A 163 -39.60 13.17 34.78
N GLU A 164 -40.44 13.94 34.11
CA GLU A 164 -41.82 14.19 34.53
C GLU A 164 -42.73 13.35 33.63
N ILE A 165 -43.54 12.47 34.24
CA ILE A 165 -44.49 11.62 33.52
C ILE A 165 -45.84 11.81 34.19
N GLY A 166 -46.80 12.36 33.44
CA GLY A 166 -48.02 12.96 33.96
C GLY A 166 -47.68 14.08 34.95
N ASN A 167 -48.24 14.00 36.16
CA ASN A 167 -47.95 14.95 37.26
C ASN A 167 -46.92 14.41 38.27
N THR A 168 -46.18 13.34 37.92
CA THR A 168 -45.26 12.66 38.84
C THR A 168 -43.83 12.79 38.36
N GLN A 169 -42.93 13.26 39.22
CA GLN A 169 -41.51 13.36 38.93
C GLN A 169 -40.74 12.11 39.36
N TYR A 170 -39.96 11.55 38.46
CA TYR A 170 -39.12 10.37 38.67
C TYR A 170 -37.65 10.73 38.56
N ILE A 171 -36.87 10.48 39.62
CA ILE A 171 -35.42 10.60 39.61
C ILE A 171 -34.84 9.22 39.28
N VAL A 172 -34.20 9.10 38.11
CA VAL A 172 -33.77 7.81 37.56
C VAL A 172 -32.26 7.79 37.32
N PRO A 173 -31.58 6.64 37.51
CA PRO A 173 -30.21 6.47 37.03
C PRO A 173 -30.15 6.70 35.52
N ALA A 174 -29.11 7.42 35.08
CA ALA A 174 -29.00 7.90 33.73
C ALA A 174 -27.56 7.88 33.23
N THR A 175 -27.43 7.88 31.91
CA THR A 175 -26.18 8.11 31.17
C THR A 175 -26.43 9.18 30.11
N TYR A 176 -25.45 9.42 29.24
CA TYR A 176 -25.59 10.41 28.19
C TYR A 176 -24.84 10.04 26.91
N THR A 177 -25.33 10.55 25.78
CA THR A 177 -24.67 10.45 24.47
C THR A 177 -24.26 11.83 23.95
N ARG A 178 -23.14 11.92 23.24
CA ARG A 178 -22.48 13.20 22.90
C ARG A 178 -23.05 13.83 21.62
N LYS A 179 -23.19 15.17 21.64
CA LYS A 179 -23.34 16.01 20.44
C LYS A 179 -21.99 16.25 19.77
N VAL A 180 -21.99 16.57 18.47
CA VAL A 180 -20.75 16.87 17.72
C VAL A 180 -20.16 18.20 18.16
N ASN A 181 -18.85 18.22 18.40
CA ASN A 181 -18.03 19.41 18.70
C ASN A 181 -18.28 20.13 20.05
N GLU A 182 -18.98 19.51 21.01
CA GLU A 182 -19.18 20.11 22.35
C GLU A 182 -18.52 19.29 23.46
N SER A 183 -17.91 19.98 24.42
CA SER A 183 -17.43 19.41 25.68
C SER A 183 -18.48 19.67 26.76
N ILE A 184 -18.87 18.60 27.48
CA ILE A 184 -19.91 18.45 28.53
C ILE A 184 -20.30 19.78 29.22
N PRO A 185 -21.61 20.16 29.34
CA PRO A 185 -22.80 19.29 29.46
C PRO A 185 -24.03 19.73 28.61
N SER A 186 -24.05 19.40 27.32
CA SER A 186 -25.23 19.56 26.45
C SER A 186 -25.51 18.25 25.70
N SER A 187 -25.55 17.13 26.43
CA SER A 187 -25.69 15.77 25.89
C SER A 187 -27.15 15.29 25.82
N PHE A 188 -27.45 14.27 25.01
CA PHE A 188 -28.74 13.58 25.07
C PHE A 188 -28.73 12.62 26.26
N ASN A 189 -29.61 12.83 27.23
CA ASN A 189 -29.68 12.05 28.46
C ASN A 189 -30.54 10.80 28.28
N LEU A 190 -30.09 9.68 28.83
CA LEU A 190 -30.81 8.41 28.80
C LEU A 190 -31.00 7.87 30.21
N GLY A 191 -32.24 7.80 30.68
CA GLY A 191 -32.63 7.21 31.96
C GLY A 191 -33.09 5.75 31.84
N ILE A 192 -33.11 5.04 32.98
CA ILE A 192 -33.63 3.67 33.09
C ILE A 192 -34.73 3.55 34.15
N MET A 193 -35.86 2.95 33.76
CA MET A 193 -37.05 2.74 34.57
C MET A 193 -37.53 1.29 34.46
N LYS A 194 -38.41 0.87 35.37
CA LYS A 194 -39.11 -0.42 35.29
C LYS A 194 -40.51 -0.32 35.88
N ASP A 195 -41.41 -1.16 35.39
CA ASP A 195 -42.72 -1.37 36.02
C ASP A 195 -42.63 -2.40 37.16
N GLY A 196 -43.75 -2.63 37.86
CA GLY A 196 -43.87 -3.62 38.92
C GLY A 196 -43.70 -5.08 38.45
N ASN A 197 -43.79 -5.34 37.14
CA ASN A 197 -43.59 -6.64 36.52
C ASN A 197 -42.12 -6.89 36.12
N GLY A 198 -41.26 -5.88 36.22
CA GLY A 198 -39.85 -5.95 35.86
C GLY A 198 -39.54 -5.65 34.39
N ASN A 199 -40.49 -5.09 33.64
CA ASN A 199 -40.25 -4.64 32.26
C ASN A 199 -39.38 -3.39 32.28
N LEU A 200 -38.22 -3.43 31.61
CA LEU A 200 -37.28 -2.31 31.53
C LEU A 200 -37.74 -1.26 30.49
N ILE A 201 -37.68 0.01 30.86
CA ILE A 201 -38.06 1.16 30.04
C ILE A 201 -36.88 2.13 29.99
N PHE A 202 -36.48 2.51 28.77
CA PHE A 202 -35.39 3.45 28.50
C PHE A 202 -35.98 4.78 28.04
N ILE A 203 -35.59 5.89 28.67
CA ILE A 203 -36.25 7.19 28.51
C ILE A 203 -35.25 8.29 28.15
N THR A 204 -35.58 9.14 27.17
CA THR A 204 -34.78 10.32 26.78
C THR A 204 -35.69 11.49 26.48
N HIS A 205 -35.24 12.72 26.74
CA HIS A 205 -35.97 13.92 26.29
C HIS A 205 -35.90 14.08 24.77
N ILE A 206 -36.99 14.59 24.20
CA ILE A 206 -37.06 15.17 22.87
C ILE A 206 -36.59 16.61 22.99
N LEU A 207 -35.49 16.96 22.33
CA LEU A 207 -35.03 18.34 22.34
C LEU A 207 -35.98 19.23 21.50
N GLU A 208 -36.40 20.36 22.06
CA GLU A 208 -37.22 21.36 21.33
C GLU A 208 -36.57 21.79 20.01
N ASN A 209 -35.23 21.92 20.02
CA ASN A 209 -34.45 22.27 18.84
C ASN A 209 -33.65 21.07 18.32
N PHE A 210 -33.87 20.75 17.05
CA PHE A 210 -33.03 19.82 16.30
C PHE A 210 -31.55 20.23 16.34
N THR A 211 -30.68 19.30 16.68
CA THR A 211 -29.26 19.55 16.91
C THR A 211 -28.38 18.50 16.26
N ARG A 212 -27.09 18.78 16.12
CA ARG A 212 -26.13 17.86 15.51
C ARG A 212 -25.67 16.83 16.56
N GLY A 213 -26.11 15.58 16.42
CA GLY A 213 -25.63 14.51 17.29
C GLY A 213 -24.35 13.84 16.79
N PHE A 214 -23.98 12.69 17.36
CA PHE A 214 -22.67 12.04 17.25
C PHE A 214 -22.12 11.81 15.82
N ASN A 215 -22.96 11.73 14.80
CA ASN A 215 -22.59 11.50 13.39
C ASN A 215 -22.71 12.76 12.51
N ASN A 216 -22.80 13.94 13.12
CA ASN A 216 -22.94 15.25 12.47
C ASN A 216 -24.25 15.43 11.67
N ARG A 217 -25.19 14.48 11.80
CA ARG A 217 -26.57 14.60 11.30
C ARG A 217 -27.45 15.32 12.33
N VAL A 218 -28.54 15.90 11.84
CA VAL A 218 -29.45 16.73 12.62
C VAL A 218 -30.64 15.88 13.08
N TYR A 219 -30.82 15.75 14.40
CA TYR A 219 -31.93 15.06 15.04
C TYR A 219 -32.23 15.66 16.41
N ASN A 220 -33.34 15.27 17.02
CA ASN A 220 -33.79 15.76 18.33
C ASN A 220 -33.88 14.69 19.42
N TYR A 221 -33.56 13.41 19.12
CA TYR A 221 -33.34 12.39 20.14
C TYR A 221 -32.21 11.42 19.76
N GLN A 222 -31.58 10.83 20.79
CA GLN A 222 -30.57 9.79 20.66
C GLN A 222 -30.51 8.93 21.93
N MET A 223 -30.48 7.61 21.77
CA MET A 223 -30.39 6.65 22.89
C MET A 223 -29.55 5.42 22.54
N ILE A 224 -29.21 4.65 23.58
CA ILE A 224 -28.62 3.31 23.47
C ILE A 224 -29.55 2.29 24.11
N LEU A 225 -29.69 1.12 23.49
CA LEU A 225 -30.60 0.06 23.90
C LEU A 225 -29.82 -1.23 24.13
N PRO A 226 -30.05 -1.96 25.24
CA PRO A 226 -29.33 -3.19 25.53
C PRO A 226 -29.87 -4.37 24.73
N LEU A 227 -29.01 -5.35 24.46
CA LEU A 227 -29.41 -6.64 23.89
C LEU A 227 -28.55 -7.77 24.44
N ARG A 228 -29.10 -8.99 24.48
CA ARG A 228 -28.32 -10.18 24.83
C ARG A 228 -27.47 -10.62 23.65
N ASN A 229 -26.27 -11.11 23.93
CA ASN A 229 -25.37 -11.59 22.89
C ASN A 229 -26.04 -12.70 22.06
N GLY A 230 -26.07 -12.52 20.73
CA GLY A 230 -26.73 -13.44 19.80
C GLY A 230 -28.26 -13.30 19.71
N THR A 231 -28.86 -12.24 20.27
CA THR A 231 -30.29 -11.92 20.12
C THR A 231 -30.50 -10.62 19.34
N ASN A 232 -31.65 -10.51 18.67
CA ASN A 232 -32.08 -9.29 17.99
C ASN A 232 -33.46 -8.84 18.51
N PRO A 233 -33.52 -8.21 19.70
CA PRO A 233 -34.80 -7.83 20.31
C PRO A 233 -35.48 -6.69 19.55
N THR A 234 -36.80 -6.68 19.58
CA THR A 234 -37.63 -5.57 19.08
C THR A 234 -37.94 -4.61 20.22
N TYR A 235 -37.70 -3.32 20.00
CA TYR A 235 -38.08 -2.25 20.93
C TYR A 235 -39.24 -1.44 20.37
N TYR A 236 -40.26 -1.21 21.18
CA TYR A 236 -41.42 -0.38 20.91
C TYR A 236 -41.19 1.02 21.48
N PHE A 237 -41.52 2.06 20.70
CA PHE A 237 -41.39 3.46 21.11
C PHE A 237 -42.74 4.10 21.38
N PHE A 238 -42.82 4.92 22.44
CA PHE A 238 -44.02 5.63 22.87
C PHE A 238 -43.65 6.88 23.66
N THR A 239 -44.60 7.79 23.82
CA THR A 239 -44.50 9.04 24.60
C THR A 239 -45.29 8.91 25.90
N ASP A 240 -45.33 9.96 26.72
CA ASP A 240 -46.12 9.96 27.96
C ASP A 240 -47.60 9.61 27.68
N PRO A 241 -48.14 8.53 28.28
CA PRO A 241 -49.54 8.15 28.10
C PRO A 241 -50.54 9.16 28.69
N ASN A 242 -50.08 10.12 29.50
CA ASN A 242 -50.92 11.14 30.12
C ASN A 242 -51.02 12.46 29.32
N ASP A 243 -50.31 12.57 28.19
CA ASP A 243 -50.35 13.77 27.35
C ASP A 243 -51.78 14.10 26.87
N VAL A 244 -52.20 15.35 27.04
CA VAL A 244 -53.51 15.84 26.59
C VAL A 244 -53.37 16.55 25.24
N CYS A 245 -53.94 15.97 24.18
CA CYS A 245 -53.92 16.56 22.84
C CYS A 245 -55.08 17.55 22.69
N PRO A 246 -54.85 18.85 22.48
CA PRO A 246 -55.95 19.79 22.29
C PRO A 246 -56.63 19.61 20.93
N GLU A 247 -57.95 19.42 20.93
CA GLU A 247 -58.78 19.72 19.75
C GLU A 247 -58.80 21.24 19.59
N GLY A 248 -58.29 21.70 18.44
CA GLY A 248 -57.78 23.05 18.29
C GLY A 248 -58.77 24.17 18.57
N GLU A 249 -58.30 25.24 19.23
CA GLU A 249 -58.78 26.60 19.03
C GLU A 249 -57.76 27.61 19.58
N GLY A 250 -57.21 28.43 18.69
CA GLY A 250 -56.35 29.56 19.02
C GLY A 250 -56.21 30.46 17.79
N GLN A 251 -56.53 31.74 17.92
CA GLN A 251 -56.40 32.71 16.82
C GLN A 251 -54.95 32.78 16.34
N LEU A 252 -54.71 32.29 15.13
CA LEU A 252 -53.38 32.28 14.50
C LEU A 252 -53.00 33.71 14.05
N PRO A 253 -51.75 34.14 14.25
CA PRO A 253 -51.18 35.29 13.55
C PRO A 253 -51.36 35.11 12.03
N ASN A 254 -51.54 36.21 11.28
CA ASN A 254 -51.79 36.18 9.83
C ASN A 254 -50.86 35.16 9.13
N ALA A 255 -51.46 34.07 8.63
CA ALA A 255 -50.74 32.94 8.07
C ALA A 255 -50.25 33.25 6.64
N GLY A 256 -49.09 32.69 6.30
CA GLY A 256 -48.61 32.59 4.92
C GLY A 256 -48.78 31.15 4.42
N ASN A 257 -48.92 30.99 3.10
CA ASN A 257 -49.02 29.66 2.50
C ASN A 257 -47.64 29.20 2.05
N VAL A 258 -47.35 27.91 2.19
CA VAL A 258 -46.13 27.28 1.72
C VAL A 258 -46.53 26.16 0.78
N ILE A 259 -46.09 26.27 -0.47
CA ILE A 259 -46.38 25.28 -1.50
C ILE A 259 -45.09 24.72 -2.07
N GLY A 260 -45.11 23.46 -2.51
CA GLY A 260 -43.91 22.87 -3.04
C GLY A 260 -44.13 21.49 -3.62
N ASN A 261 -43.10 20.99 -4.27
CA ASN A 261 -43.05 19.66 -4.86
C ASN A 261 -41.87 18.89 -4.28
N VAL A 262 -42.12 17.63 -3.94
CA VAL A 262 -41.10 16.69 -3.48
C VAL A 262 -40.81 15.66 -4.56
N SER A 263 -39.53 15.46 -4.86
CA SER A 263 -39.08 14.46 -5.84
C SER A 263 -37.90 13.63 -5.35
N THR A 264 -37.62 12.51 -5.99
CA THR A 264 -36.39 11.73 -5.79
C THR A 264 -35.18 12.43 -6.43
N SER A 265 -33.97 11.96 -6.13
CA SER A 265 -32.75 12.38 -6.83
C SER A 265 -32.75 12.06 -8.33
N SER A 266 -33.60 11.12 -8.78
CA SER A 266 -33.85 10.83 -10.20
C SER A 266 -34.93 11.72 -10.84
N GLY A 267 -35.58 12.59 -10.06
CA GLY A 267 -36.61 13.53 -10.53
C GLY A 267 -38.05 13.00 -10.53
N GLU A 268 -38.29 11.78 -10.04
CA GLU A 268 -39.63 11.20 -9.91
C GLU A 268 -40.40 11.88 -8.77
N ARG A 269 -41.71 12.12 -8.96
CA ARG A 269 -42.53 12.79 -7.95
C ARG A 269 -42.88 11.85 -6.81
N LEU A 270 -42.62 12.29 -5.58
CA LEU A 270 -42.82 11.48 -4.39
C LEU A 270 -44.16 11.81 -3.72
N GLN A 271 -45.12 10.91 -3.88
CA GLN A 271 -46.38 10.91 -3.11
C GLN A 271 -46.17 10.46 -1.67
N ASN A 272 -47.05 10.86 -0.75
CA ASN A 272 -47.05 10.44 0.66
C ASN A 272 -45.79 10.85 1.44
N VAL A 273 -45.16 11.95 1.07
CA VAL A 273 -44.12 12.60 1.88
C VAL A 273 -44.81 13.51 2.88
N ILE A 274 -44.50 13.35 4.16
CA ILE A 274 -44.96 14.26 5.22
C ILE A 274 -44.03 15.47 5.21
N VAL A 275 -44.59 16.65 4.96
CA VAL A 275 -43.88 17.92 4.94
C VAL A 275 -44.31 18.74 6.15
N VAL A 276 -43.36 19.12 7.00
CA VAL A 276 -43.61 19.83 8.27
C VAL A 276 -42.95 21.20 8.22
N VAL A 277 -43.68 22.24 8.59
CA VAL A 277 -43.15 23.62 8.75
C VAL A 277 -43.70 24.20 10.04
N GLY A 278 -42.82 24.39 11.03
CA GLY A 278 -43.24 24.73 12.39
C GLY A 278 -44.09 23.59 12.99
N GLN A 279 -45.26 23.91 13.56
CA GLN A 279 -46.21 22.93 14.12
C GLN A 279 -47.25 22.42 13.11
N LYS A 280 -47.13 22.76 11.82
CA LYS A 280 -48.10 22.38 10.79
C LYS A 280 -47.48 21.41 9.80
N SER A 281 -48.24 20.38 9.40
CA SER A 281 -47.80 19.36 8.45
C SER A 281 -48.79 19.18 7.30
N ALA A 282 -48.29 18.81 6.12
CA ALA A 282 -49.08 18.39 4.96
C ALA A 282 -48.46 17.16 4.31
N ILE A 283 -49.26 16.39 3.58
CA ILE A 283 -48.80 15.19 2.86
C ILE A 283 -48.81 15.46 1.36
N THR A 284 -47.76 15.06 0.65
CA THR A 284 -47.69 15.25 -0.81
C THR A 284 -48.68 14.35 -1.56
N ASN A 285 -49.32 14.90 -2.60
CA ASN A 285 -50.21 14.17 -3.49
C ASN A 285 -49.46 13.32 -4.54
N ILE A 286 -50.18 12.67 -5.46
CA ILE A 286 -49.61 11.80 -6.51
C ILE A 286 -48.58 12.49 -7.42
N ASN A 287 -48.64 13.81 -7.54
CA ASN A 287 -47.69 14.63 -8.30
C ASN A 287 -46.54 15.18 -7.43
N GLY A 288 -46.43 14.70 -6.20
CA GLY A 288 -45.45 15.15 -5.21
C GLY A 288 -45.71 16.53 -4.65
N PHE A 289 -46.88 17.12 -4.91
CA PHE A 289 -47.21 18.49 -4.48
C PHE A 289 -47.76 18.53 -3.06
N TYR A 290 -47.29 19.47 -2.25
CA TYR A 290 -47.84 19.80 -0.94
C TYR A 290 -48.22 21.29 -0.85
N ASN A 291 -49.18 21.58 0.03
CA ASN A 291 -49.61 22.93 0.38
C ASN A 291 -49.96 22.96 1.86
N LEU A 292 -49.37 23.88 2.61
CA LEU A 292 -49.61 24.06 4.04
C LEU A 292 -49.65 25.55 4.39
N SER A 293 -50.42 25.90 5.42
CA SER A 293 -50.52 27.29 5.91
C SER A 293 -49.97 27.36 7.33
N THR A 294 -49.06 28.30 7.58
CA THR A 294 -48.40 28.46 8.89
C THR A 294 -48.23 29.96 9.21
N PRO A 295 -48.24 30.39 10.48
CA PRO A 295 -48.05 31.80 10.86
C PRO A 295 -46.76 32.40 10.30
N ALA A 296 -46.74 33.70 10.04
CA ALA A 296 -45.53 34.36 9.55
C ALA A 296 -44.35 34.22 10.52
N GLY A 297 -43.17 33.86 10.01
CA GLY A 297 -41.98 33.55 10.81
C GLY A 297 -40.90 32.81 10.02
N SER A 298 -39.71 32.65 10.61
CA SER A 298 -38.65 31.82 10.02
C SER A 298 -38.67 30.43 10.64
N TYR A 299 -38.87 29.42 9.81
CA TYR A 299 -39.01 28.03 10.21
C TYR A 299 -38.03 27.15 9.44
N TYR A 300 -37.76 25.97 10.00
CA TYR A 300 -37.22 24.87 9.23
C TYR A 300 -38.38 24.10 8.58
N ILE A 301 -38.18 23.69 7.34
CA ILE A 301 -39.08 22.80 6.62
C ILE A 301 -38.46 21.41 6.54
N PHE A 302 -39.25 20.41 6.93
CA PHE A 302 -38.84 19.02 6.96
C PHE A 302 -39.64 18.20 5.97
N GLY A 303 -39.00 17.25 5.31
CA GLY A 303 -39.66 16.23 4.50
C GLY A 303 -39.30 14.84 5.01
N VAL A 304 -40.31 14.06 5.40
CA VAL A 304 -40.13 12.73 5.99
C VAL A 304 -40.94 11.70 5.20
N LYS A 305 -40.29 10.61 4.82
CA LYS A 305 -40.89 9.46 4.13
C LYS A 305 -40.05 8.22 4.41
N SER A 306 -40.68 7.11 4.77
CA SER A 306 -40.00 5.84 5.06
C SER A 306 -39.15 5.37 3.87
N GLY A 307 -37.93 4.92 4.14
CA GLY A 307 -36.94 4.50 3.15
C GLY A 307 -36.22 5.65 2.43
N TYR A 308 -36.36 6.89 2.91
CA TYR A 308 -35.67 8.07 2.39
C TYR A 308 -35.07 8.89 3.54
N GLN A 309 -33.90 9.48 3.30
CA GLN A 309 -33.29 10.43 4.24
C GLN A 309 -34.18 11.66 4.41
N ALA A 310 -34.37 12.09 5.67
CA ALA A 310 -35.16 13.28 5.98
C ALA A 310 -34.54 14.53 5.34
N TYR A 311 -35.35 15.30 4.63
CA TYR A 311 -34.95 16.59 4.09
C TYR A 311 -35.09 17.69 5.15
N VAL A 312 -34.13 18.61 5.22
CA VAL A 312 -34.19 19.82 6.06
C VAL A 312 -33.82 21.03 5.21
N GLY A 313 -34.66 22.06 5.22
CA GLY A 313 -34.39 23.36 4.61
C GLY A 313 -34.84 24.50 5.52
N ASN A 314 -34.40 25.72 5.23
CA ASN A 314 -34.86 26.91 5.94
C ASN A 314 -35.88 27.64 5.07
N LEU A 315 -36.91 28.16 5.71
CA LEU A 315 -38.01 28.84 5.04
C LEU A 315 -38.50 30.01 5.89
N THR A 316 -38.59 31.20 5.29
CA THR A 316 -39.25 32.34 5.91
C THR A 316 -40.63 32.50 5.29
N VAL A 317 -41.67 32.44 6.12
CA VAL A 317 -43.06 32.57 5.72
C VAL A 317 -43.54 33.98 6.05
N GLU A 318 -44.03 34.69 5.06
CA GLU A 318 -44.59 36.03 5.20
C GLU A 318 -46.12 35.99 5.21
N ALA A 319 -46.74 36.82 6.07
CA ALA A 319 -48.18 36.89 6.21
C ALA A 319 -48.87 37.24 4.87
N GLY A 320 -49.85 36.44 4.45
CA GLY A 320 -50.62 36.67 3.21
C GLY A 320 -49.90 36.32 1.91
N ASN A 321 -48.61 35.97 1.95
CA ASN A 321 -47.82 35.57 0.78
C ASN A 321 -47.72 34.04 0.65
N THR A 322 -47.56 33.58 -0.58
CA THR A 322 -47.30 32.16 -0.88
C THR A 322 -45.82 31.94 -1.13
N THR A 323 -45.18 31.14 -0.29
CA THR A 323 -43.76 30.82 -0.36
C THR A 323 -43.57 29.46 -1.03
N ALA A 324 -42.91 29.42 -2.18
CA ALA A 324 -42.67 28.18 -2.90
C ALA A 324 -41.36 27.52 -2.46
N HIS A 325 -41.40 26.26 -2.02
CA HIS A 325 -40.21 25.51 -1.58
C HIS A 325 -40.23 24.09 -2.14
N ASN A 326 -39.45 23.80 -3.18
CA ASN A 326 -39.36 22.44 -3.73
C ASN A 326 -38.12 21.75 -3.16
N PHE A 327 -38.19 20.46 -2.86
CA PHE A 327 -37.04 19.74 -2.34
C PHE A 327 -36.98 18.28 -2.78
N ILE A 328 -35.77 17.73 -2.71
CA ILE A 328 -35.48 16.37 -3.15
C ILE A 328 -35.20 15.49 -1.93
N MET A 329 -35.83 14.32 -1.88
CA MET A 329 -35.54 13.28 -0.89
C MET A 329 -34.68 12.18 -1.51
N VAL A 330 -33.64 11.76 -0.78
CA VAL A 330 -32.67 10.76 -1.22
C VAL A 330 -33.03 9.40 -0.63
N LEU A 331 -33.02 8.34 -1.45
CA LEU A 331 -33.33 6.99 -1.00
C LEU A 331 -32.29 6.51 0.03
N GLU A 332 -32.77 5.91 1.11
CA GLU A 332 -31.92 5.42 2.19
C GLU A 332 -31.20 4.15 1.72
N ALA A 333 -29.86 4.22 1.61
CA ALA A 333 -29.07 3.06 1.21
C ALA A 333 -29.10 2.01 2.33
N VAL A 334 -29.47 0.77 2.01
CA VAL A 334 -29.34 -0.36 2.92
C VAL A 334 -27.88 -0.41 3.40
N PRO A 335 -27.61 -0.38 4.73
CA PRO A 335 -26.25 -0.44 5.23
C PRO A 335 -25.64 -1.76 4.80
N ASN A 336 -24.66 -1.69 3.91
CA ASN A 336 -23.74 -2.79 3.73
C ASN A 336 -22.99 -2.94 5.07
N PRO A 337 -22.97 -4.11 5.73
CA PRO A 337 -22.32 -4.27 7.03
C PRO A 337 -20.81 -3.97 7.02
N ASN A 338 -20.24 -3.63 5.86
CA ASN A 338 -18.83 -3.31 5.64
C ASN A 338 -18.54 -1.90 5.09
N THR A 339 -19.49 -0.96 5.14
CA THR A 339 -19.20 0.44 4.78
C THR A 339 -19.29 1.35 5.99
N GLY A 340 -18.14 1.62 6.61
CA GLY A 340 -17.99 2.68 7.59
C GLY A 340 -18.24 4.07 6.96
N PRO A 341 -18.63 5.07 7.77
CA PRO A 341 -18.81 6.43 7.30
C PRO A 341 -17.45 7.07 6.95
N GLY A 342 -17.36 7.61 5.73
CA GLY A 342 -16.18 8.28 5.21
C GLY A 342 -15.97 9.70 5.74
N ASN A 343 -14.70 10.00 5.95
CA ASN A 343 -13.96 11.23 5.62
C ASN A 343 -14.52 12.60 6.06
N ASP A 344 -14.30 12.94 7.33
CA ASP A 344 -13.63 14.19 7.67
C ASP A 344 -12.17 13.84 8.05
N VAL A 345 -11.22 14.37 7.29
CA VAL A 345 -9.78 14.10 7.46
C VAL A 345 -9.18 15.14 8.40
N GLY A 346 -8.80 14.68 9.60
CA GLY A 346 -7.73 15.22 10.45
C GLY A 346 -6.84 14.05 10.87
N PRO A 347 -5.50 14.24 10.95
CA PRO A 347 -4.54 13.35 10.29
C PRO A 347 -4.20 12.09 11.09
N ASN A 348 -3.88 11.04 10.33
CA ASN A 348 -3.28 9.75 10.71
C ASN A 348 -4.26 8.62 11.03
N ALA A 349 -4.60 7.84 10.02
CA ALA A 349 -4.67 6.38 10.15
C ALA A 349 -4.77 5.75 8.76
N ASP A 350 -3.70 5.12 8.30
CA ASP A 350 -3.80 3.99 7.39
C ASP A 350 -2.96 2.83 7.93
N VAL A 351 -3.72 1.86 8.45
CA VAL A 351 -3.66 0.40 8.30
C VAL A 351 -2.30 -0.30 8.15
N GLY A 352 -2.07 -1.25 9.07
CA GLY A 352 -1.14 -2.37 8.93
C GLY A 352 -1.78 -3.68 9.44
N PRO A 353 -1.24 -4.86 9.07
CA PRO A 353 -2.00 -6.10 8.89
C PRO A 353 -1.94 -7.05 10.10
N GLY A 354 -3.00 -7.83 10.30
CA GLY A 354 -3.04 -8.98 11.20
C GLY A 354 -4.05 -10.02 10.73
N GLU A 355 -3.59 -11.25 10.54
CA GLU A 355 -4.32 -12.43 10.05
C GLU A 355 -5.22 -13.10 11.12
N ASP A 356 -6.34 -13.62 10.61
CA ASP A 356 -7.08 -14.84 10.97
C ASP A 356 -7.70 -15.06 12.36
N VAL A 357 -9.03 -14.90 12.40
CA VAL A 357 -9.95 -15.78 13.16
C VAL A 357 -11.06 -16.23 12.22
N GLY A 358 -11.18 -17.55 12.02
CA GLY A 358 -12.00 -18.17 10.97
C GLY A 358 -13.53 -18.10 11.17
N PRO A 359 -14.31 -18.53 10.17
CA PRO A 359 -15.77 -18.45 10.16
C PRO A 359 -16.42 -19.51 11.06
N GLY A 360 -17.35 -19.06 11.91
CA GLY A 360 -18.23 -19.91 12.72
C GLY A 360 -19.06 -20.85 11.86
N VAL A 361 -19.01 -22.14 12.19
CA VAL A 361 -19.77 -23.22 11.54
C VAL A 361 -21.12 -23.37 12.24
N ALA A 362 -22.19 -23.39 11.43
CA ALA A 362 -23.57 -23.71 11.80
C ALA A 362 -23.70 -25.05 12.56
N PRO A 363 -24.79 -25.27 13.34
CA PRO A 363 -24.96 -26.48 14.15
C PRO A 363 -24.99 -27.75 13.28
N ARG A 364 -24.00 -28.62 13.45
CA ARG A 364 -23.97 -29.95 12.82
C ARG A 364 -24.87 -30.91 13.58
N VAL A 365 -25.86 -31.45 12.87
CA VAL A 365 -26.56 -32.70 13.19
C VAL A 365 -25.52 -33.81 13.41
N PRO A 366 -25.69 -34.73 14.39
CA PRO A 366 -24.71 -35.78 14.65
C PRO A 366 -24.46 -36.63 13.39
N ILE A 367 -23.24 -36.54 12.88
CA ILE A 367 -22.75 -37.36 11.78
C ILE A 367 -22.42 -38.74 12.38
N VAL A 368 -23.18 -39.76 11.98
CA VAL A 368 -22.77 -41.16 12.18
C VAL A 368 -21.49 -41.36 11.38
N GLU A 369 -20.36 -41.61 12.05
CA GLU A 369 -19.08 -41.83 11.40
C GLU A 369 -19.16 -43.05 10.48
N GLN A 370 -19.08 -42.82 9.16
CA GLN A 370 -18.82 -43.89 8.20
C GLN A 370 -17.32 -44.19 8.16
N PRO A 371 -16.91 -45.47 8.02
CA PRO A 371 -15.50 -45.85 7.98
C PRO A 371 -14.77 -45.16 6.82
N ARG A 372 -13.56 -44.65 7.11
CA ARG A 372 -12.70 -43.95 6.14
C ARG A 372 -12.30 -44.89 5.00
N ARG A 373 -12.37 -44.40 3.76
CA ARG A 373 -11.91 -45.10 2.55
C ARG A 373 -10.43 -45.47 2.70
N ILE A 374 -10.12 -46.76 2.65
CA ILE A 374 -8.75 -47.27 2.63
C ILE A 374 -8.31 -47.29 1.16
N GLU A 375 -7.23 -46.58 0.82
CA GLU A 375 -6.69 -46.57 -0.54
C GLU A 375 -6.27 -47.98 -0.96
N GLY A 376 -6.78 -48.45 -2.11
CA GLY A 376 -6.49 -49.79 -2.66
C GLY A 376 -7.53 -50.88 -2.38
N VAL A 377 -8.64 -50.57 -1.71
CA VAL A 377 -9.71 -51.54 -1.41
C VAL A 377 -11.03 -51.15 -2.10
N ASP A 378 -11.49 -52.00 -3.02
CA ASP A 378 -12.71 -51.74 -3.82
C ASP A 378 -14.02 -51.95 -3.05
N TYR A 379 -14.02 -52.78 -2.00
CA TYR A 379 -15.20 -53.12 -1.20
C TYR A 379 -14.88 -53.29 0.29
N VAL A 380 -15.78 -52.87 1.18
CA VAL A 380 -15.68 -53.13 2.63
C VAL A 380 -16.96 -53.82 3.13
N ILE A 381 -16.81 -54.92 3.87
CA ILE A 381 -17.90 -55.64 4.52
C ILE A 381 -17.85 -55.37 6.03
N SER A 382 -18.99 -55.13 6.66
CA SER A 382 -19.07 -54.74 8.09
C SER A 382 -18.67 -55.84 9.08
N LEU A 383 -18.73 -57.12 8.70
CA LEU A 383 -18.47 -58.27 9.58
C LEU A 383 -17.63 -59.33 8.87
N SER A 384 -16.60 -59.85 9.56
CA SER A 384 -15.71 -60.90 9.03
C SER A 384 -16.07 -62.33 9.48
N ARG A 385 -16.96 -62.50 10.46
CA ARG A 385 -17.52 -63.78 10.94
C ARG A 385 -18.78 -63.56 11.78
N ILE A 386 -19.69 -64.53 11.82
CA ILE A 386 -20.95 -64.46 12.58
C ILE A 386 -20.98 -65.61 13.59
N ASN A 387 -20.75 -65.29 14.87
CA ASN A 387 -20.84 -66.26 15.97
C ASN A 387 -21.96 -65.86 16.92
N ARG A 388 -23.01 -66.70 17.06
CA ARG A 388 -24.19 -66.39 17.88
C ARG A 388 -24.62 -67.57 18.75
N LYS A 389 -25.11 -67.28 19.95
CA LYS A 389 -25.76 -68.26 20.83
C LYS A 389 -27.24 -67.94 20.90
N LEU A 390 -28.10 -68.92 20.69
CA LEU A 390 -29.55 -68.71 20.66
C LEU A 390 -30.27 -69.83 21.42
N VAL A 391 -31.28 -69.49 22.21
CA VAL A 391 -32.08 -70.46 22.95
C VAL A 391 -33.19 -70.98 22.04
N ILE A 392 -33.50 -72.28 22.14
CA ILE A 392 -34.57 -72.91 21.35
C ILE A 392 -35.90 -72.17 21.56
N GLY A 393 -36.54 -71.75 20.47
CA GLY A 393 -37.81 -71.00 20.45
C GLY A 393 -37.69 -69.48 20.22
N ASN A 394 -36.49 -68.91 20.21
CA ASN A 394 -36.25 -67.49 19.89
C ASN A 394 -35.72 -67.32 18.46
N PHE A 395 -35.77 -66.10 17.90
CA PHE A 395 -35.10 -65.75 16.66
C PHE A 395 -34.25 -64.47 16.84
N LEU A 396 -33.22 -64.31 16.00
CA LEU A 396 -32.30 -63.18 16.00
C LEU A 396 -32.08 -62.69 14.57
N GLN A 397 -32.05 -61.38 14.36
CA GLN A 397 -31.70 -60.78 13.07
C GLN A 397 -30.32 -60.15 13.13
N GLU A 398 -29.49 -60.43 12.12
CA GLU A 398 -28.13 -59.92 11.98
C GLU A 398 -28.00 -59.18 10.65
N ILE A 399 -27.40 -57.99 10.66
CA ILE A 399 -27.29 -57.15 9.47
C ILE A 399 -25.82 -57.09 9.02
N VAL A 400 -25.58 -57.43 7.76
CA VAL A 400 -24.26 -57.30 7.11
C VAL A 400 -24.33 -56.17 6.09
N SER A 401 -23.54 -55.11 6.30
CA SER A 401 -23.48 -53.96 5.40
C SER A 401 -22.32 -54.10 4.41
N PHE A 402 -22.58 -53.81 3.14
CA PHE A 402 -21.63 -53.86 2.04
C PHE A 402 -21.42 -52.46 1.49
N TYR A 403 -20.18 -51.98 1.46
CA TYR A 403 -19.79 -50.68 0.93
C TYR A 403 -19.01 -50.88 -0.37
N SER A 404 -19.45 -50.27 -1.47
CA SER A 404 -18.78 -50.30 -2.77
C SER A 404 -18.09 -48.96 -3.02
N TYR A 405 -16.79 -48.98 -3.31
CA TYR A 405 -16.02 -47.79 -3.71
C TYR A 405 -15.65 -47.81 -5.21
N LYS A 406 -16.25 -48.73 -5.98
CA LYS A 406 -16.11 -48.78 -7.44
C LYS A 406 -16.90 -47.66 -8.12
N GLN A 407 -16.44 -47.29 -9.32
CA GLN A 407 -17.10 -46.33 -10.21
C GLN A 407 -18.21 -46.97 -11.08
N SER A 408 -18.40 -48.28 -11.00
CA SER A 408 -19.44 -49.06 -11.70
C SER A 408 -20.37 -49.78 -10.70
N ILE A 409 -21.57 -50.13 -11.14
CA ILE A 409 -22.54 -50.89 -10.33
C ILE A 409 -21.93 -52.26 -9.98
N ALA A 410 -22.00 -52.65 -8.71
CA ALA A 410 -21.50 -53.92 -8.22
C ALA A 410 -22.65 -54.90 -7.96
N ASN A 411 -22.60 -56.09 -8.57
CA ASN A 411 -23.62 -57.13 -8.42
C ASN A 411 -23.11 -58.27 -7.54
N LEU A 412 -23.84 -58.56 -6.47
CA LEU A 412 -23.55 -59.60 -5.49
C LEU A 412 -24.69 -60.61 -5.42
N LYS A 413 -24.34 -61.89 -5.28
CA LYS A 413 -25.26 -63.01 -5.03
C LYS A 413 -24.86 -63.70 -3.72
N PHE A 414 -25.85 -64.16 -2.98
CA PHE A 414 -25.67 -64.70 -1.64
C PHE A 414 -26.21 -66.12 -1.53
N ARG A 415 -25.44 -67.03 -0.94
CA ARG A 415 -25.86 -68.41 -0.64
C ARG A 415 -25.37 -68.83 0.75
N ILE A 416 -26.19 -69.59 1.48
CA ILE A 416 -25.76 -70.24 2.72
C ILE A 416 -25.21 -71.63 2.39
N GLU A 417 -24.04 -71.95 2.94
CA GLU A 417 -23.38 -73.25 2.80
C GLU A 417 -23.08 -73.83 4.18
N GLY A 418 -23.47 -75.07 4.45
CA GLY A 418 -23.25 -75.74 5.73
C GLY A 418 -24.32 -76.78 6.01
N GLU A 419 -23.92 -77.90 6.61
CA GLU A 419 -24.82 -79.03 6.92
C GLU A 419 -25.89 -78.56 7.92
N ASN A 420 -27.17 -78.61 7.53
CA ASN A 420 -28.33 -78.16 8.31
C ASN A 420 -28.35 -76.66 8.71
N LEU A 421 -27.50 -75.80 8.13
CA LEU A 421 -27.50 -74.36 8.42
C LEU A 421 -28.61 -73.61 7.64
N SER A 422 -28.92 -74.07 6.42
CA SER A 422 -29.95 -73.47 5.55
C SER A 422 -31.38 -73.66 6.07
N SER A 423 -31.60 -74.58 7.01
CA SER A 423 -32.90 -74.78 7.66
C SER A 423 -33.17 -73.79 8.79
N ILE A 424 -32.13 -73.16 9.36
CA ILE A 424 -32.25 -72.24 10.50
C ILE A 424 -31.86 -70.78 10.19
N VAL A 425 -31.17 -70.52 9.07
CA VAL A 425 -30.82 -69.17 8.64
C VAL A 425 -31.54 -68.82 7.34
N LYS A 426 -32.33 -67.73 7.34
CA LYS A 426 -32.98 -67.18 6.15
C LYS A 426 -32.41 -65.80 5.80
N LEU A 427 -32.13 -65.61 4.52
CA LEU A 427 -31.71 -64.33 3.94
C LEU A 427 -32.93 -63.55 3.44
N ASP A 428 -32.95 -62.25 3.66
CA ASP A 428 -34.00 -61.37 3.11
C ASP A 428 -33.91 -61.19 1.59
N LYS A 429 -32.70 -61.25 1.02
CA LYS A 429 -32.44 -61.23 -0.44
C LYS A 429 -31.33 -62.19 -0.85
N GLN A 430 -31.47 -62.79 -2.04
CA GLN A 430 -30.49 -63.73 -2.62
C GLN A 430 -29.50 -63.05 -3.58
N SER A 431 -29.78 -61.80 -3.98
CA SER A 431 -28.88 -60.98 -4.78
C SER A 431 -29.10 -59.50 -4.51
N MET A 432 -28.09 -58.69 -4.77
CA MET A 432 -28.05 -57.25 -4.50
C MET A 432 -27.23 -56.54 -5.57
N SER A 433 -27.66 -55.34 -5.98
CA SER A 433 -26.92 -54.45 -6.88
C SER A 433 -26.62 -53.15 -6.15
N ILE A 434 -25.34 -52.86 -5.91
CA ILE A 434 -24.88 -51.67 -5.18
C ILE A 434 -24.42 -50.62 -6.20
N ALA A 435 -24.95 -49.41 -6.10
CA ALA A 435 -24.54 -48.29 -6.95
C ALA A 435 -23.08 -47.84 -6.66
N PRO A 436 -22.43 -47.12 -7.59
CA PRO A 436 -21.07 -46.62 -7.39
C PRO A 436 -20.94 -45.73 -6.15
N ASN A 437 -19.92 -45.96 -5.32
CA ASN A 437 -19.63 -45.20 -4.09
C ASN A 437 -20.76 -45.19 -3.04
N THR A 438 -21.67 -46.17 -3.04
CA THR A 438 -22.73 -46.31 -2.03
C THR A 438 -22.60 -47.60 -1.23
N ASN A 439 -23.52 -47.80 -0.29
CA ASN A 439 -23.66 -49.04 0.48
C ASN A 439 -25.07 -49.62 0.37
N ASP A 440 -25.20 -50.90 0.68
CA ASP A 440 -26.48 -51.58 0.88
C ASP A 440 -26.30 -52.71 1.93
N GLN A 441 -27.40 -53.20 2.52
CA GLN A 441 -27.40 -54.10 3.68
C GLN A 441 -28.13 -55.42 3.39
N LEU A 442 -27.60 -56.54 3.88
CA LEU A 442 -28.21 -57.87 3.84
C LEU A 442 -28.63 -58.27 5.26
N THR A 443 -29.87 -58.73 5.44
CA THR A 443 -30.38 -59.17 6.74
C THR A 443 -30.47 -60.70 6.81
N LEU A 444 -29.77 -61.29 7.78
CA LEU A 444 -29.83 -62.71 8.09
C LEU A 444 -30.74 -62.91 9.30
N THR A 445 -31.84 -63.63 9.14
CA THR A 445 -32.70 -64.04 10.25
C THR A 445 -32.38 -65.46 10.66
N ILE A 446 -31.93 -65.64 11.90
CA ILE A 446 -31.54 -66.91 12.52
C ILE A 446 -32.67 -67.36 13.45
N PHE A 447 -33.24 -68.54 13.19
CA PHE A 447 -34.31 -69.15 13.99
C PHE A 447 -33.74 -70.22 14.92
N GLY A 448 -34.13 -70.19 16.19
CA GLY A 448 -33.79 -71.18 17.20
C GLY A 448 -34.67 -72.43 17.09
N GLU A 449 -34.77 -73.02 15.90
CA GLU A 449 -35.57 -74.22 15.61
C GLU A 449 -34.63 -75.38 15.26
N GLY A 450 -34.44 -76.35 16.16
CA GLY A 450 -33.51 -77.45 15.93
C GLY A 450 -33.09 -78.18 17.23
N GLN A 451 -32.17 -79.14 17.11
CA GLN A 451 -31.60 -79.81 18.29
C GLN A 451 -30.49 -78.94 18.92
N PRO A 452 -30.33 -78.96 20.26
CA PRO A 452 -29.24 -78.23 20.93
C PRO A 452 -27.88 -78.70 20.40
N GLY A 453 -27.02 -77.77 20.04
CA GLY A 453 -25.74 -78.08 19.39
C GLY A 453 -25.14 -76.90 18.63
N ILE A 454 -23.95 -77.10 18.08
CA ILE A 454 -23.23 -76.07 17.31
C ILE A 454 -23.43 -76.33 15.81
N TYR A 455 -24.07 -75.38 15.14
CA TYR A 455 -24.30 -75.36 13.70
C TYR A 455 -23.21 -74.53 13.04
N ASN A 456 -22.43 -75.15 12.16
CA ASN A 456 -21.33 -74.52 11.46
C ASN A 456 -21.64 -74.43 9.96
N GLY A 457 -21.34 -73.28 9.37
CA GLY A 457 -21.39 -73.09 7.93
C GLY A 457 -20.83 -71.72 7.56
N SER A 458 -21.26 -71.17 6.45
CA SER A 458 -20.78 -69.89 5.95
C SER A 458 -21.79 -69.23 5.00
N LEU A 459 -21.76 -67.91 4.97
CA LEU A 459 -22.37 -67.11 3.91
C LEU A 459 -21.36 -66.97 2.77
N ILE A 460 -21.74 -67.48 1.60
CA ILE A 460 -21.00 -67.36 0.35
C ILE A 460 -21.51 -66.13 -0.39
N ILE A 461 -20.60 -65.25 -0.77
CA ILE A 461 -20.86 -64.06 -1.56
C ILE A 461 -20.15 -64.25 -2.90
N GLU A 462 -20.89 -64.16 -4.00
CA GLU A 462 -20.38 -64.39 -5.36
C GLU A 462 -20.77 -63.22 -6.29
N GLY A 463 -19.91 -62.88 -7.24
CA GLY A 463 -20.15 -61.82 -8.23
C GLY A 463 -18.94 -60.90 -8.38
N ASP A 464 -19.12 -59.60 -8.20
CA ASP A 464 -18.01 -58.62 -8.23
C ASP A 464 -17.12 -58.66 -6.98
N LEU A 465 -17.57 -59.36 -5.92
CA LEU A 465 -16.84 -59.71 -4.72
C LEU A 465 -17.07 -61.20 -4.44
N ASN A 466 -15.98 -61.96 -4.31
CA ASN A 466 -16.02 -63.39 -4.03
C ASN A 466 -15.40 -63.64 -2.65
N GLU A 467 -16.24 -63.67 -1.62
CA GLU A 467 -15.82 -63.76 -0.21
C GLU A 467 -16.71 -64.74 0.58
N LYS A 468 -16.15 -65.34 1.63
CA LYS A 468 -16.82 -66.34 2.46
C LYS A 468 -16.78 -65.93 3.93
N ILE A 469 -17.96 -65.69 4.52
CA ILE A 469 -18.08 -65.30 5.93
C ILE A 469 -18.52 -66.53 6.75
N PRO A 470 -17.69 -67.05 7.67
CA PRO A 470 -18.05 -68.19 8.49
C PRO A 470 -19.18 -67.85 9.48
N ILE A 471 -20.13 -68.76 9.63
CA ILE A 471 -21.28 -68.70 10.53
C ILE A 471 -21.18 -69.86 11.53
N ILE A 472 -21.18 -69.55 12.83
CA ILE A 472 -21.22 -70.52 13.93
C ILE A 472 -22.39 -70.15 14.85
N ILE A 473 -23.40 -71.01 14.92
CA ILE A 473 -24.59 -70.79 15.76
C ILE A 473 -24.67 -71.90 16.81
N GLU A 474 -24.61 -71.56 18.08
CA GLU A 474 -24.78 -72.50 19.19
C GLU A 474 -26.22 -72.42 19.74
N LEU A 475 -27.00 -73.49 19.54
CA LEU A 475 -28.35 -73.63 20.10
C LEU A 475 -28.29 -74.25 21.50
N LEU A 476 -28.79 -73.50 22.49
CA LEU A 476 -28.79 -73.88 23.90
C LEU A 476 -30.16 -74.47 24.30
N SER A 477 -30.15 -75.62 24.97
CA SER A 477 -31.36 -76.22 25.56
C SER A 477 -31.86 -75.38 26.74
N LYS A 478 -33.18 -75.32 26.94
CA LYS A 478 -33.83 -74.44 27.94
C LYS A 478 -33.50 -74.80 29.40
N ASP A 479 -32.89 -75.95 29.66
CA ASP A 479 -32.62 -76.46 30.99
C ASP A 479 -31.12 -76.73 31.21
N ARG A 480 -30.38 -75.70 31.65
CA ARG A 480 -29.24 -75.75 32.60
C ARG A 480 -28.46 -74.42 32.59
N LEU A 481 -28.52 -73.69 33.71
CA LEU A 481 -27.53 -72.68 34.09
C LEU A 481 -27.08 -72.98 35.52
N PRO A 482 -25.76 -73.09 35.82
CA PRO A 482 -25.26 -72.78 37.14
C PRO A 482 -25.31 -71.25 37.28
N VAL A 483 -26.21 -70.73 38.10
CA VAL A 483 -26.39 -69.28 38.20
C VAL A 483 -25.32 -68.68 39.11
N GLU A 484 -24.27 -68.12 38.53
CA GLU A 484 -23.54 -67.02 39.16
C GLU A 484 -24.44 -65.78 39.11
N SER A 485 -25.05 -65.42 40.24
CA SER A 485 -26.06 -64.36 40.35
C SER A 485 -25.56 -62.95 40.04
N LEU A 486 -24.25 -62.71 40.09
CA LEU A 486 -23.68 -61.37 40.12
C LEU A 486 -22.60 -61.22 39.04
N LEU A 487 -22.92 -60.48 37.98
CA LEU A 487 -21.98 -60.15 36.92
C LEU A 487 -21.20 -58.87 37.30
N ILE A 488 -19.87 -58.97 37.34
CA ILE A 488 -18.96 -57.86 37.64
C ILE A 488 -18.25 -57.45 36.36
N MET A 489 -18.43 -56.20 35.94
CA MET A 489 -17.68 -55.59 34.84
C MET A 489 -16.73 -54.54 35.41
N LEU A 490 -15.44 -54.66 35.08
CA LEU A 490 -14.41 -53.71 35.49
C LEU A 490 -13.85 -53.02 34.25
N ASP A 491 -13.97 -51.69 34.21
CA ASP A 491 -13.48 -50.86 33.12
C ASP A 491 -12.44 -49.86 33.63
N ILE A 492 -11.32 -49.75 32.92
CA ILE A 492 -10.22 -48.84 33.24
C ILE A 492 -10.20 -47.73 32.19
N ASP A 493 -10.26 -46.48 32.64
CA ASP A 493 -10.37 -45.29 31.78
C ASP A 493 -9.17 -45.15 30.83
N ASN A 494 -7.95 -45.24 31.36
CA ASN A 494 -6.70 -45.25 30.58
C ASN A 494 -5.87 -46.49 30.91
N LYS A 495 -5.65 -47.35 29.91
CA LYS A 495 -4.84 -48.57 30.05
C LYS A 495 -3.33 -48.29 30.10
N GLU A 496 -2.89 -47.09 29.72
CA GLU A 496 -1.51 -46.63 29.85
C GLU A 496 -1.47 -45.40 30.76
N ILE A 497 -0.67 -45.46 31.82
CA ILE A 497 -0.63 -44.42 32.85
C ILE A 497 0.83 -44.06 33.17
N PHE A 498 1.10 -42.78 33.40
CA PHE A 498 2.42 -42.33 33.85
C PHE A 498 2.55 -42.51 35.37
N GLY A 499 3.73 -42.86 35.89
CA GLY A 499 3.97 -43.31 37.29
C GLY A 499 3.56 -42.34 38.43
N ASN A 500 2.97 -41.18 38.14
CA ASN A 500 2.44 -40.20 39.08
C ASN A 500 0.96 -39.84 38.86
N GLN A 501 0.27 -40.52 37.94
CA GLN A 501 -1.13 -40.26 37.62
C GLN A 501 -2.07 -41.18 38.41
N LYS A 502 -3.27 -40.67 38.67
CA LYS A 502 -4.33 -41.40 39.38
C LYS A 502 -5.01 -42.38 38.41
N LEU A 503 -5.07 -43.65 38.79
CA LEU A 503 -5.79 -44.68 38.03
C LEU A 503 -7.28 -44.56 38.34
N LYS A 504 -8.09 -44.20 37.33
CA LYS A 504 -9.55 -44.17 37.43
C LYS A 504 -10.13 -45.43 36.81
N PHE A 505 -11.09 -46.04 37.51
CA PHE A 505 -11.76 -47.24 37.04
C PHE A 505 -13.21 -47.29 37.51
N LYS A 506 -14.05 -47.93 36.71
CA LYS A 506 -15.48 -48.14 36.96
C LYS A 506 -15.74 -49.63 37.20
N THR A 507 -16.42 -49.94 38.29
CA THR A 507 -16.92 -51.30 38.56
C THR A 507 -18.43 -51.30 38.44
N ALA A 508 -19.00 -52.07 37.52
CA ALA A 508 -20.44 -52.27 37.40
C ALA A 508 -20.81 -53.67 37.90
N LEU A 509 -21.80 -53.74 38.78
CA LEU A 509 -22.36 -54.95 39.35
C LEU A 509 -23.78 -55.10 38.81
N HIS A 510 -24.10 -56.27 38.26
CA HIS A 510 -25.44 -56.58 37.78
C HIS A 510 -25.95 -57.83 38.49
N ASN A 511 -27.04 -57.67 39.24
CA ASN A 511 -27.74 -58.75 39.91
C ASN A 511 -28.69 -59.42 38.90
N LEU A 512 -28.48 -60.69 38.63
CA LEU A 512 -29.17 -61.46 37.60
C LEU A 512 -30.30 -62.36 38.16
N LEU A 513 -30.54 -62.37 39.48
CA LEU A 513 -31.38 -63.41 40.11
C LEU A 513 -32.73 -63.01 40.74
N THR A 514 -33.00 -61.77 41.17
CA THR A 514 -34.34 -61.38 41.74
C THR A 514 -34.41 -59.88 42.11
N ASP A 515 -35.62 -59.33 42.27
CA ASP A 515 -35.93 -57.93 42.67
C ASP A 515 -35.58 -57.54 44.14
N GLN A 516 -34.83 -58.37 44.88
CA GLN A 516 -34.46 -58.12 46.28
C GLN A 516 -33.01 -57.62 46.41
N SER A 517 -32.82 -56.57 47.22
CA SER A 517 -31.51 -55.98 47.54
C SER A 517 -30.73 -56.84 48.54
N TYR A 518 -29.47 -57.16 48.23
CA TYR A 518 -28.55 -57.83 49.16
C TYR A 518 -27.18 -57.12 49.24
N PRO A 519 -26.48 -57.21 50.39
CA PRO A 519 -25.16 -56.62 50.56
C PRO A 519 -24.10 -57.42 49.79
N VAL A 520 -23.22 -56.70 49.10
CA VAL A 520 -22.04 -57.20 48.39
C VAL A 520 -20.81 -56.50 48.96
N SER A 521 -19.82 -57.27 49.41
CA SER A 521 -18.53 -56.74 49.86
C SER A 521 -17.51 -56.85 48.74
N LEU A 522 -16.98 -55.72 48.28
CA LEU A 522 -16.00 -55.59 47.20
C LEU A 522 -14.61 -55.34 47.78
N GLN A 523 -13.66 -56.19 47.41
CA GLN A 523 -12.24 -56.00 47.67
C GLN A 523 -11.50 -55.68 46.38
N TYR A 524 -10.87 -54.51 46.34
CA TYR A 524 -10.05 -54.03 45.24
C TYR A 524 -8.57 -54.26 45.56
N THR A 525 -7.81 -54.80 44.62
CA THR A 525 -6.35 -54.94 44.74
C THR A 525 -5.67 -54.63 43.42
N ILE A 526 -4.58 -53.86 43.46
CA ILE A 526 -3.66 -53.68 42.33
C ILE A 526 -2.43 -54.52 42.62
N GLN A 527 -2.06 -55.38 41.68
CA GLN A 527 -0.94 -56.30 41.78
C GLN A 527 0.04 -56.08 40.63
N ASP A 528 1.33 -56.24 40.91
CA ASP A 528 2.35 -56.45 39.86
C ASP A 528 2.17 -57.86 39.25
N THR A 529 2.79 -58.10 38.09
CA THR A 529 2.94 -59.41 37.43
C THR A 529 3.41 -60.53 38.36
N ASN A 530 4.12 -60.22 39.45
CA ASN A 530 4.58 -61.17 40.45
C ASN A 530 3.55 -61.48 41.56
N GLY A 531 2.35 -60.90 41.50
CA GLY A 531 1.26 -61.08 42.48
C GLY A 531 1.36 -60.22 43.74
N THR A 532 2.40 -59.37 43.84
CA THR A 532 2.59 -58.45 44.97
C THR A 532 1.54 -57.34 44.94
N THR A 533 0.73 -57.22 45.99
CA THR A 533 -0.27 -56.16 46.13
C THR A 533 0.38 -54.81 46.46
N ILE A 534 0.16 -53.82 45.61
CA ILE A 534 0.70 -52.45 45.70
C ILE A 534 -0.32 -51.48 46.31
N TRP A 535 -1.60 -51.75 46.06
CA TRP A 535 -2.70 -50.94 46.54
C TRP A 535 -3.91 -51.84 46.81
N SER A 536 -4.65 -51.56 47.87
CA SER A 536 -5.87 -52.27 48.22
C SER A 536 -6.92 -51.34 48.81
N ASP A 537 -8.18 -51.63 48.57
CA ASP A 537 -9.30 -50.83 49.06
C ASP A 537 -10.56 -51.70 49.19
N TYR A 538 -11.51 -51.30 50.03
CA TYR A 538 -12.71 -52.06 50.35
C TYR A 538 -13.97 -51.22 50.20
N SER A 539 -15.07 -51.83 49.76
CA SER A 539 -16.37 -51.15 49.71
C SER A 539 -17.53 -52.12 49.87
N ASN A 540 -18.51 -51.74 50.67
CA ASN A 540 -19.75 -52.51 50.84
C ASN A 540 -20.87 -51.77 50.13
N VAL A 541 -21.62 -52.49 49.30
CA VAL A 541 -22.68 -51.93 48.46
C VAL A 541 -23.89 -52.86 48.50
N TYR A 542 -25.09 -52.30 48.52
CA TYR A 542 -26.33 -53.07 48.35
C TYR A 542 -26.76 -53.02 46.89
N VAL A 543 -26.95 -54.19 46.25
CA VAL A 543 -27.28 -54.28 44.82
C VAL A 543 -28.66 -54.89 44.65
N GLN A 544 -29.59 -54.14 44.04
CA GLN A 544 -30.94 -54.62 43.71
C GLN A 544 -31.03 -55.10 42.25
N THR A 545 -30.67 -54.25 41.27
CA THR A 545 -30.70 -54.59 39.83
C THR A 545 -29.35 -54.38 39.17
N SER A 546 -28.85 -53.14 39.13
CA SER A 546 -27.49 -52.82 38.71
C SER A 546 -26.95 -51.63 39.50
N PHE A 547 -25.65 -51.66 39.80
CA PHE A 547 -24.97 -50.59 40.50
C PHE A 547 -23.59 -50.37 39.90
N SER A 548 -23.19 -49.11 39.69
CA SER A 548 -21.84 -48.81 39.23
C SER A 548 -21.10 -47.89 40.19
N LEU A 549 -19.88 -48.29 40.55
CA LEU A 549 -18.99 -47.54 41.41
C LEU A 549 -17.80 -47.01 40.61
N LEU A 550 -17.57 -45.70 40.67
CA LEU A 550 -16.36 -45.06 40.14
C LEU A 550 -15.35 -44.90 41.28
N LYS A 551 -14.14 -45.43 41.11
CA LYS A 551 -13.05 -45.30 42.08
C LYS A 551 -11.78 -44.76 41.44
N THR A 552 -10.91 -44.22 42.29
CA THR A 552 -9.63 -43.66 41.91
C THR A 552 -8.54 -44.17 42.84
N ALA A 553 -7.55 -44.87 42.30
CA ALA A 553 -6.38 -45.32 43.05
C ALA A 553 -5.22 -44.33 42.86
N ILE A 554 -4.57 -43.97 43.97
CA ILE A 554 -3.35 -43.15 43.97
C ILE A 554 -2.17 -44.12 44.00
N LEU A 555 -1.41 -44.16 42.91
CA LEU A 555 -0.23 -45.01 42.77
C LEU A 555 1.01 -44.33 43.39
N PRO A 556 1.93 -45.08 44.02
CA PRO A 556 3.19 -44.54 44.52
C PRO A 556 4.07 -43.95 43.40
N ASN A 557 4.76 -42.84 43.67
CA ASN A 557 5.53 -42.06 42.68
C ASN A 557 6.73 -42.78 42.01
N ASN A 558 7.11 -43.98 42.47
CA ASN A 558 8.30 -44.71 42.05
C ASN A 558 7.99 -46.14 41.55
N LEU A 559 6.85 -46.35 40.92
CA LEU A 559 6.55 -47.65 40.33
C LEU A 559 7.42 -47.89 39.06
N PRO A 560 8.04 -49.08 38.93
CA PRO A 560 8.75 -49.43 37.71
C PRO A 560 7.78 -49.55 36.53
N THR A 561 8.27 -49.24 35.32
CA THR A 561 7.50 -49.44 34.08
C THR A 561 7.24 -50.92 33.86
N GLY A 562 5.99 -51.28 33.57
CA GLY A 562 5.56 -52.67 33.42
C GLY A 562 4.04 -52.81 33.46
N ASP A 563 3.57 -54.05 33.37
CA ASP A 563 2.15 -54.38 33.40
C ASP A 563 1.67 -54.62 34.85
N TYR A 564 0.49 -54.11 35.16
CA TYR A 564 -0.15 -54.23 36.46
C TYR A 564 -1.60 -54.70 36.28
N ILE A 565 -2.11 -55.44 37.26
CA ILE A 565 -3.46 -56.02 37.22
C ILE A 565 -4.28 -55.44 38.36
N LEU A 566 -5.41 -54.82 38.03
CA LEU A 566 -6.46 -54.45 38.98
C LEU A 566 -7.46 -55.60 39.10
N ARG A 567 -7.61 -56.16 40.29
CA ARG A 567 -8.54 -57.25 40.61
C ARG A 567 -9.60 -56.76 41.58
N VAL A 568 -10.85 -57.12 41.31
CA VAL A 568 -12.00 -56.92 42.19
C VAL A 568 -12.59 -58.26 42.55
N THR A 569 -12.79 -58.50 43.84
CA THR A 569 -13.46 -59.70 44.35
C THR A 569 -14.70 -59.27 45.12
N ALA A 570 -15.87 -59.78 44.72
CA ALA A 570 -17.15 -59.54 45.37
C ALA A 570 -17.57 -60.77 46.16
N ASN A 571 -17.78 -60.60 47.46
CA ASN A 571 -18.30 -61.65 48.34
C ASN A 571 -19.76 -61.35 48.67
N TYR A 572 -20.66 -62.31 48.42
CA TYR A 572 -22.09 -62.17 48.63
C TYR A 572 -22.74 -63.54 48.85
N LEU A 573 -23.70 -63.64 49.78
CA LEU A 573 -24.50 -64.86 50.03
C LEU A 573 -23.68 -66.18 50.17
N GLY A 574 -22.44 -66.10 50.69
CA GLY A 574 -21.54 -67.25 50.83
C GLY A 574 -20.78 -67.66 49.56
N LEU A 575 -20.94 -66.90 48.47
CA LEU A 575 -20.25 -67.06 47.18
C LEU A 575 -19.26 -65.91 46.95
N SER A 576 -18.26 -66.14 46.09
CA SER A 576 -17.29 -65.12 45.68
C SER A 576 -17.16 -65.09 44.17
N SER A 577 -17.32 -63.91 43.57
CA SER A 577 -17.11 -63.67 42.13
C SER A 577 -16.00 -62.63 41.93
N GLY A 578 -15.22 -62.74 40.86
CA GLY A 578 -14.09 -61.83 40.63
C GLY A 578 -13.99 -61.34 39.20
N ALA A 579 -13.52 -60.10 39.02
CA ALA A 579 -13.16 -59.52 37.74
C ALA A 579 -11.76 -58.90 37.81
N SER A 580 -11.03 -58.89 36.70
CA SER A 580 -9.71 -58.28 36.61
C SER A 580 -9.51 -57.53 35.30
N ALA A 581 -8.76 -56.43 35.35
CA ALA A 581 -8.36 -55.63 34.19
C ALA A 581 -6.88 -55.25 34.31
N SER A 582 -6.15 -55.30 33.20
CA SER A 582 -4.73 -54.95 33.14
C SER A 582 -4.51 -53.51 32.64
N PHE A 583 -3.45 -52.88 33.14
CA PHE A 583 -2.96 -51.57 32.70
C PHE A 583 -1.44 -51.52 32.80
N SER A 584 -0.78 -50.67 32.01
CA SER A 584 0.68 -50.58 31.93
C SER A 584 1.17 -49.20 32.36
N ILE A 585 2.29 -49.17 33.10
CA ILE A 585 2.97 -47.91 33.46
C ILE A 585 4.07 -47.63 32.43
N VAL A 586 3.94 -46.51 31.71
CA VAL A 586 4.83 -46.11 30.61
C VAL A 586 5.59 -44.82 30.92
N LEU A 587 6.75 -44.62 30.27
CA LEU A 587 7.52 -43.37 30.34
C LEU A 587 7.06 -42.37 29.26
N PRO A 588 6.87 -41.08 29.60
CA PRO A 588 6.52 -40.07 28.63
C PRO A 588 7.63 -39.86 27.59
N PHE A 589 7.23 -39.59 26.34
CA PHE A 589 8.13 -39.51 25.18
C PHE A 589 9.29 -38.52 25.37
N TYR A 590 9.07 -37.37 25.99
CA TYR A 590 10.11 -36.34 26.19
C TYR A 590 11.20 -36.73 27.19
N GLU A 591 10.96 -37.73 28.03
CA GLU A 591 11.96 -38.28 28.96
C GLU A 591 12.78 -39.43 28.37
N ARG A 592 12.41 -39.92 27.19
CA ARG A 592 13.17 -40.95 26.49
C ARG A 592 14.56 -40.44 26.14
N ILE A 593 15.55 -41.34 26.21
CA ILE A 593 16.93 -41.04 25.87
C ILE A 593 17.10 -41.27 24.36
N PHE A 594 17.56 -40.24 23.66
CA PHE A 594 17.90 -40.26 22.25
C PHE A 594 19.32 -39.72 22.06
N LEU A 595 20.21 -40.54 21.52
CA LEU A 595 21.65 -40.21 21.36
C LEU A 595 22.33 -39.73 22.66
N GLY A 596 22.03 -40.40 23.78
CA GLY A 596 22.66 -40.11 25.08
C GLY A 596 22.09 -38.92 25.86
N LEU A 597 21.15 -38.16 25.29
CA LEU A 597 20.46 -37.03 25.94
C LEU A 597 18.93 -37.24 25.92
N LYS A 598 18.21 -36.66 26.88
CA LYS A 598 16.74 -36.70 26.88
C LYS A 598 16.17 -35.88 25.72
N VAL A 599 15.06 -36.32 25.12
CA VAL A 599 14.43 -35.66 23.97
C VAL A 599 14.09 -34.18 24.22
N TRP A 600 13.70 -33.79 25.44
CA TRP A 600 13.45 -32.37 25.76
C TRP A 600 14.70 -31.48 25.62
N ILE A 601 15.90 -32.01 25.79
CA ILE A 601 17.16 -31.27 25.61
C ILE A 601 17.37 -30.96 24.12
N TRP A 602 17.04 -31.91 23.23
CA TRP A 602 17.09 -31.69 21.79
C TRP A 602 16.08 -30.64 21.34
N LEU A 603 14.87 -30.66 21.90
CA LEU A 603 13.86 -29.63 21.64
C LEU A 603 14.36 -28.24 22.08
N ALA A 604 15.03 -28.13 23.23
CA ALA A 604 15.61 -26.86 23.69
C ALA A 604 16.72 -26.35 22.76
N ILE A 605 17.58 -27.23 22.24
CA ILE A 605 18.64 -26.87 21.28
C ILE A 605 18.03 -26.37 19.96
N LEU A 606 16.99 -27.03 19.45
CA LEU A 606 16.28 -26.63 18.24
C LEU A 606 15.65 -25.23 18.40
N LEU A 607 15.00 -24.98 19.53
CA LEU A 607 14.34 -23.71 19.84
C LEU A 607 15.35 -22.56 19.95
N PHE A 608 16.52 -22.83 20.53
CA PHE A 608 17.62 -21.87 20.58
C PHE A 608 18.16 -21.51 19.18
N LEU A 609 18.36 -22.50 18.30
CA LEU A 609 18.77 -22.27 16.91
C LEU A 609 17.76 -21.43 16.13
N LEU A 610 16.46 -21.71 16.29
CA LEU A 610 15.37 -20.95 15.68
C LEU A 610 15.35 -19.49 16.18
N ALA A 611 15.56 -19.25 17.47
CA ALA A 611 15.63 -17.91 18.04
C ALA A 611 16.83 -17.12 17.50
N VAL A 612 18.00 -17.76 17.34
CA VAL A 612 19.19 -17.12 16.74
C VAL A 612 18.95 -16.74 15.27
N LEU A 613 18.31 -17.62 14.49
CA LEU A 613 17.96 -17.34 13.09
C LEU A 613 16.95 -16.19 12.97
N LEU A 614 15.93 -16.18 13.82
CA LEU A 614 14.94 -15.10 13.87
C LEU A 614 15.59 -13.76 14.26
N ALA A 615 16.48 -13.77 15.25
CA ALA A 615 17.23 -12.58 15.66
C ALA A 615 18.13 -12.05 14.52
N ALA A 616 18.84 -12.93 13.82
CA ALA A 616 19.65 -12.54 12.65
C ALA A 616 18.78 -11.94 11.53
N TRP A 617 17.58 -12.48 11.29
CA TRP A 617 16.64 -11.96 10.31
C TRP A 617 16.08 -10.58 10.71
N LEU A 618 15.64 -10.41 11.96
CA LEU A 618 15.16 -9.12 12.49
C LEU A 618 16.25 -8.04 12.46
N LEU A 619 17.48 -8.39 12.85
CA LEU A 619 18.62 -7.47 12.81
C LEU A 619 18.91 -7.02 11.37
N ARG A 620 18.88 -7.94 10.40
CA ARG A 620 19.02 -7.61 8.97
C ARG A 620 17.91 -6.66 8.50
N ARG A 621 16.67 -6.88 8.95
CA ARG A 621 15.52 -6.03 8.59
C ARG A 621 15.66 -4.61 9.18
N TYR A 622 16.08 -4.51 10.44
CA TYR A 622 16.33 -3.22 11.10
C TYR A 622 17.43 -2.40 10.39
N ILE A 623 18.55 -3.04 10.03
CA ILE A 623 19.65 -2.38 9.33
C ILE A 623 19.22 -1.92 7.94
N LYS A 624 18.42 -2.70 7.21
CA LYS A 624 17.89 -2.31 5.90
C LYS A 624 16.95 -1.10 5.97
N GLY A 625 16.09 -1.02 7.00
CA GLY A 625 15.14 0.09 7.16
C GLY A 625 15.79 1.45 7.43
N LYS A 626 17.02 1.49 7.97
CA LYS A 626 17.75 2.74 8.25
C LYS A 626 18.53 3.32 7.08
N LYS A 627 18.79 2.56 6.02
CA LYS A 627 19.55 3.05 4.87
C LYS A 627 18.77 4.15 4.15
N ARG A 628 19.40 5.31 3.94
CA ARG A 628 18.79 6.39 3.13
C ARG A 628 18.93 6.11 1.65
N TYR A 629 19.99 5.40 1.27
CA TYR A 629 20.34 5.13 -0.13
C TYR A 629 20.25 3.63 -0.43
N ASN A 630 19.26 3.24 -1.23
CA ASN A 630 19.03 1.85 -1.63
C ASN A 630 19.57 1.51 -3.03
N ALA A 631 20.26 2.45 -3.68
CA ALA A 631 20.82 2.25 -5.00
C ALA A 631 21.86 1.10 -5.02
N LYS A 632 21.73 0.18 -5.97
CA LYS A 632 22.70 -0.90 -6.19
C LYS A 632 23.98 -0.30 -6.79
N VAL A 633 25.10 -0.44 -6.07
CA VAL A 633 26.42 0.05 -6.49
C VAL A 633 27.35 -1.12 -6.72
N GLU A 634 27.87 -1.24 -7.94
CA GLU A 634 28.91 -2.20 -8.31
C GLU A 634 30.28 -1.52 -8.26
N TYR A 635 30.97 -1.65 -7.13
CA TYR A 635 32.25 -0.98 -6.88
C TYR A 635 33.35 -1.27 -7.91
N SER A 636 33.30 -2.42 -8.60
CA SER A 636 34.25 -2.78 -9.65
C SER A 636 34.11 -1.93 -10.92
N GLU A 637 32.91 -1.40 -11.16
CA GLU A 637 32.54 -0.58 -12.33
C GLU A 637 32.69 0.93 -12.05
N LEU A 638 33.22 1.29 -10.87
CA LEU A 638 33.52 2.68 -10.51
C LEU A 638 34.98 3.02 -10.84
N PRO A 639 35.30 4.30 -11.15
CA PRO A 639 36.67 4.71 -11.40
C PRO A 639 37.59 4.41 -10.22
N LYS A 640 38.75 3.85 -10.53
CA LYS A 640 39.81 3.50 -9.57
C LYS A 640 40.80 4.66 -9.42
N PRO A 641 41.52 4.76 -8.29
CA PRO A 641 42.57 5.76 -8.13
C PRO A 641 43.66 5.58 -9.18
N GLY A 642 44.04 6.68 -9.83
CA GLY A 642 45.01 6.76 -10.91
C GLY A 642 45.47 8.20 -11.18
N ASN A 643 46.28 8.39 -12.22
CA ASN A 643 46.86 9.70 -12.52
C ASN A 643 45.79 10.74 -12.89
N LYS A 644 44.77 10.35 -13.67
CA LYS A 644 43.66 11.19 -14.13
C LYS A 644 42.36 10.99 -13.33
N SER A 645 42.40 10.26 -12.21
CA SER A 645 41.23 10.13 -11.33
C SER A 645 41.15 11.30 -10.34
N ALA A 646 39.96 11.89 -10.21
CA ALA A 646 39.61 12.94 -9.27
C ALA A 646 38.97 12.34 -8.00
N PHE A 647 39.54 12.60 -6.83
CA PHE A 647 38.93 12.18 -5.56
C PHE A 647 37.80 13.14 -5.18
N VAL A 648 36.55 12.70 -5.37
CA VAL A 648 35.38 13.56 -5.16
C VAL A 648 34.67 13.35 -3.83
N GLY A 649 34.90 12.21 -3.16
CA GLY A 649 34.30 11.93 -1.86
C GLY A 649 34.15 10.44 -1.58
N LYS A 650 33.03 10.07 -0.94
CA LYS A 650 32.70 8.68 -0.61
C LYS A 650 31.34 8.29 -1.18
N ILE A 651 31.14 7.00 -1.44
CA ILE A 651 29.80 6.48 -1.68
C ILE A 651 28.97 6.70 -0.42
N ALA A 652 27.81 7.32 -0.58
CA ALA A 652 27.01 7.81 0.54
C ALA A 652 26.66 6.69 1.53
N GLU A 653 26.74 6.99 2.84
CA GLU A 653 26.58 6.02 3.95
C GLU A 653 27.61 4.87 3.98
N THR A 654 28.73 5.00 3.26
CA THR A 654 29.83 4.02 3.29
C THR A 654 31.18 4.70 3.47
N GLU A 655 32.19 3.91 3.88
CA GLU A 655 33.59 4.35 3.94
C GLU A 655 34.30 4.24 2.58
N HIS A 656 33.63 3.75 1.54
CA HIS A 656 34.23 3.53 0.23
C HIS A 656 34.48 4.85 -0.49
N LYS A 657 35.75 5.17 -0.74
CA LYS A 657 36.15 6.35 -1.53
C LYS A 657 35.67 6.21 -2.97
N THR A 658 35.19 7.29 -3.56
CA THR A 658 34.76 7.32 -4.95
C THR A 658 35.56 8.36 -5.73
N TYR A 659 35.85 8.02 -6.97
CA TYR A 659 36.65 8.84 -7.86
C TYR A 659 35.89 9.07 -9.17
N PHE A 660 36.16 10.19 -9.84
CA PHE A 660 35.72 10.41 -11.21
C PHE A 660 36.92 10.36 -12.15
N ASP A 661 36.73 9.85 -13.36
CA ASP A 661 37.74 9.96 -14.41
C ASP A 661 37.64 11.35 -15.06
N LEU A 662 38.71 12.14 -14.94
CA LEU A 662 38.76 13.51 -15.47
C LEU A 662 38.62 13.56 -17.00
N GLU A 663 39.00 12.48 -17.70
CA GLU A 663 38.87 12.41 -19.15
C GLU A 663 37.40 12.32 -19.61
N GLN A 664 36.48 11.86 -18.74
CA GLN A 664 35.06 11.78 -19.07
C GLN A 664 34.39 13.17 -19.12
N PHE A 665 34.98 14.19 -18.51
CA PHE A 665 34.45 15.56 -18.51
C PHE A 665 34.60 16.27 -19.85
N LYS A 666 35.36 15.70 -20.81
CA LYS A 666 35.38 16.17 -22.21
C LYS A 666 34.03 16.00 -22.90
N VAL A 667 33.21 15.06 -22.42
CA VAL A 667 31.82 14.85 -22.86
C VAL A 667 30.86 15.55 -21.89
N HIS A 668 31.28 16.71 -21.42
CA HIS A 668 30.50 17.69 -20.65
C HIS A 668 29.86 17.14 -19.35
N THR A 669 29.41 18.05 -18.49
CA THR A 669 28.84 17.69 -17.19
C THR A 669 27.81 18.71 -16.78
N ILE A 670 26.75 18.24 -16.13
CA ILE A 670 25.75 19.09 -15.51
C ILE A 670 25.62 18.80 -14.03
N VAL A 671 25.57 19.87 -13.23
CA VAL A 671 25.30 19.82 -11.79
C VAL A 671 24.02 20.60 -11.49
N ALA A 672 22.98 19.91 -11.03
CA ALA A 672 21.66 20.48 -10.78
C ALA A 672 21.16 20.24 -9.35
N GLY A 673 20.13 20.97 -8.90
CA GLY A 673 19.52 20.83 -7.57
C GLY A 673 19.03 22.13 -6.93
N ALA A 674 18.39 22.05 -5.77
CA ALA A 674 17.87 23.23 -5.07
C ALA A 674 18.98 24.12 -4.49
N THR A 675 18.67 25.40 -4.25
CA THR A 675 19.57 26.34 -3.55
C THR A 675 19.95 25.80 -2.17
N GLY A 676 21.24 25.87 -1.82
CA GLY A 676 21.76 25.28 -0.59
C GLY A 676 21.90 23.75 -0.59
N GLY A 677 21.63 23.07 -1.72
CA GLY A 677 21.82 21.61 -1.84
C GLY A 677 23.28 21.14 -1.94
N GLY A 678 24.22 22.07 -2.19
CA GLY A 678 25.65 21.78 -2.36
C GLY A 678 26.12 21.70 -3.83
N LYS A 679 25.38 22.27 -4.78
CA LYS A 679 25.72 22.26 -6.22
C LYS A 679 27.09 22.87 -6.52
N SER A 680 27.30 24.11 -6.11
CA SER A 680 28.56 24.83 -6.34
C SER A 680 29.73 24.11 -5.67
N VAL A 681 29.51 23.53 -4.48
CA VAL A 681 30.52 22.72 -3.77
C VAL A 681 30.89 21.48 -4.60
N ALA A 682 29.92 20.71 -5.10
CA ALA A 682 30.18 19.54 -5.93
C ALA A 682 30.95 19.89 -7.21
N ALA A 683 30.56 20.97 -7.88
CA ALA A 683 31.25 21.48 -9.08
C ALA A 683 32.67 21.96 -8.78
N GLN A 684 32.85 22.70 -7.69
CA GLN A 684 34.15 23.21 -7.26
C GLN A 684 35.12 22.08 -6.91
N ILE A 685 34.67 20.98 -6.31
CA ILE A 685 35.53 19.80 -6.05
C ILE A 685 36.08 19.21 -7.35
N ILE A 686 35.24 19.10 -8.38
CA ILE A 686 35.68 18.62 -9.70
C ILE A 686 36.75 19.55 -10.26
N VAL A 687 36.56 20.86 -10.13
CA VAL A 687 37.54 21.87 -10.57
C VAL A 687 38.83 21.84 -9.76
N GLU A 688 38.77 21.67 -8.44
CA GLU A 688 39.96 21.51 -7.59
C GLU A 688 40.79 20.31 -8.06
N GLU A 689 40.15 19.16 -8.29
CA GLU A 689 40.82 17.97 -8.77
C GLU A 689 41.39 18.17 -10.19
N ALA A 690 40.66 18.85 -11.08
CA ALA A 690 41.16 19.18 -12.40
C ALA A 690 42.44 20.04 -12.33
N LEU A 691 42.46 21.07 -11.48
CA LEU A 691 43.63 21.94 -11.25
C LEU A 691 44.81 21.16 -10.65
N LEU A 692 44.54 20.27 -9.68
CA LEU A 692 45.58 19.39 -9.10
C LEU A 692 46.19 18.43 -10.13
N LYS A 693 45.48 18.14 -11.22
CA LYS A 693 45.94 17.30 -12.33
C LYS A 693 46.40 18.11 -13.55
N ASN A 694 46.77 19.38 -13.35
CA ASN A 694 47.27 20.28 -14.38
C ASN A 694 46.32 20.52 -15.56
N ILE A 695 45.00 20.45 -15.35
CA ILE A 695 44.01 20.86 -16.35
C ILE A 695 43.74 22.36 -16.17
N ALA A 696 43.70 23.12 -17.27
CA ALA A 696 43.36 24.54 -17.22
C ALA A 696 41.85 24.71 -17.00
N VAL A 697 41.46 25.71 -16.19
CA VAL A 697 40.03 25.96 -15.92
C VAL A 697 39.67 27.41 -16.19
N ILE A 698 38.58 27.63 -16.92
CA ILE A 698 38.00 28.96 -17.13
C ILE A 698 36.60 28.96 -16.53
N VAL A 699 36.28 29.95 -15.71
CA VAL A 699 35.00 30.06 -15.02
C VAL A 699 34.30 31.35 -15.39
N PHE A 700 33.03 31.25 -15.76
CA PHE A 700 32.11 32.38 -15.95
C PHE A 700 31.14 32.41 -14.78
N ASP A 701 31.32 33.38 -13.88
CA ASP A 701 30.71 33.40 -12.56
C ASP A 701 29.87 34.68 -12.34
N PRO A 702 28.52 34.59 -12.40
CA PRO A 702 27.63 35.70 -12.10
C PRO A 702 27.68 36.22 -10.65
N THR A 703 28.19 35.42 -9.71
CA THR A 703 28.16 35.70 -8.26
C THR A 703 29.51 36.13 -7.69
N ALA A 704 30.58 35.98 -8.47
CA ALA A 704 31.98 36.09 -8.04
C ALA A 704 32.37 35.14 -6.90
N GLN A 705 31.57 34.12 -6.56
CA GLN A 705 31.86 33.13 -5.53
C GLN A 705 33.12 32.30 -5.82
N TRP A 706 33.42 32.01 -7.08
CA TRP A 706 34.57 31.22 -7.49
C TRP A 706 35.91 31.89 -7.18
N SER A 707 35.91 33.21 -6.98
CA SER A 707 37.11 33.96 -6.57
C SER A 707 37.73 33.45 -5.27
N GLY A 708 36.94 32.77 -4.41
CA GLY A 708 37.43 32.11 -3.21
C GLY A 708 38.50 31.04 -3.47
N MET A 709 38.57 30.46 -4.68
CA MET A 709 39.58 29.48 -5.08
C MET A 709 41.02 30.00 -4.98
N LEU A 710 41.20 31.31 -5.04
CA LEU A 710 42.50 31.97 -4.93
C LEU A 710 42.99 32.08 -3.48
N ARG A 711 42.18 31.66 -2.50
CA ARG A 711 42.52 31.68 -1.08
C ARG A 711 42.54 30.27 -0.49
N LYS A 712 43.44 30.08 0.47
CA LYS A 712 43.50 28.86 1.27
C LYS A 712 42.22 28.72 2.09
N GLY A 713 41.67 27.51 2.15
CA GLY A 713 40.53 27.18 3.00
C GLY A 713 40.86 27.36 4.47
N THR A 714 40.14 28.26 5.14
CA THR A 714 40.28 28.55 6.58
C THR A 714 38.97 28.39 7.36
N ASP A 715 37.88 28.07 6.68
CA ASP A 715 36.57 27.89 7.31
C ASP A 715 36.58 26.70 8.27
N LYS A 716 36.41 26.99 9.57
CA LYS A 716 36.41 25.99 10.64
C LYS A 716 35.33 24.93 10.45
N ASN A 717 34.18 25.28 9.88
CA ASN A 717 33.09 24.33 9.67
C ASN A 717 33.44 23.33 8.56
N MET A 718 34.08 23.80 7.48
CA MET A 718 34.58 22.93 6.41
C MET A 718 35.74 22.05 6.89
N LEU A 719 36.70 22.61 7.64
CA LEU A 719 37.85 21.87 8.13
C LEU A 719 37.47 20.73 9.10
N LYS A 720 36.42 20.90 9.91
CA LYS A 720 35.89 19.83 10.77
C LYS A 720 35.40 18.61 9.98
N LEU A 721 34.96 18.80 8.73
CA LEU A 721 34.49 17.70 7.88
C LEU A 721 35.65 16.88 7.30
N TYR A 722 36.90 17.37 7.35
CA TYR A 722 38.05 16.70 6.73
C TYR A 722 38.28 15.30 7.31
N ASP A 723 38.14 15.16 8.64
CA ASP A 723 38.34 13.89 9.33
C ASP A 723 37.39 12.80 8.80
N ASN A 724 36.14 13.17 8.48
CA ASN A 724 35.14 12.27 7.91
C ASN A 724 35.53 11.75 6.52
N PHE A 725 36.45 12.41 5.81
CA PHE A 725 36.93 12.00 4.48
C PHE A 725 38.39 11.52 4.49
N GLY A 726 39.02 11.41 5.67
CA GLY A 726 40.43 11.04 5.81
C GLY A 726 41.38 12.11 5.27
N MET A 727 40.96 13.38 5.31
CA MET A 727 41.74 14.53 4.90
C MET A 727 42.37 15.21 6.12
N LYS A 728 43.47 15.95 5.93
CA LYS A 728 44.16 16.69 6.99
C LYS A 728 44.03 18.20 6.75
N PRO A 729 43.85 19.04 7.78
CA PRO A 729 43.81 20.50 7.60
C PRO A 729 45.02 21.09 6.89
N SER A 730 46.18 20.42 6.94
CA SER A 730 47.39 20.79 6.20
C SER A 730 47.24 20.68 4.68
N GLN A 731 46.25 19.94 4.18
CA GLN A 731 45.95 19.81 2.74
C GLN A 731 45.18 21.01 2.17
N ALA A 732 44.54 21.82 3.03
CA ALA A 732 43.86 23.04 2.59
C ALA A 732 44.86 23.97 1.90
N ARG A 733 44.49 24.49 0.72
CA ARG A 733 45.38 25.25 -0.17
C ARG A 733 44.61 26.25 -1.02
N SER A 734 45.29 27.27 -1.50
CA SER A 734 44.82 28.09 -2.63
C SER A 734 45.22 27.44 -3.95
N PHE A 735 44.57 27.89 -5.03
CA PHE A 735 44.92 27.57 -6.40
C PHE A 735 45.46 28.80 -7.10
N ASN A 736 46.43 28.60 -7.99
CA ASN A 736 46.95 29.69 -8.81
C ASN A 736 45.87 30.10 -9.80
N GLY A 737 45.61 31.40 -9.88
CA GLY A 737 44.59 31.87 -10.79
C GLY A 737 44.37 33.36 -10.74
N ASN A 738 43.60 33.86 -11.68
CA ASN A 738 43.37 35.29 -11.85
C ASN A 738 41.87 35.57 -11.96
N VAL A 739 41.44 36.72 -11.46
CA VAL A 739 40.05 37.19 -11.58
C VAL A 739 40.00 38.45 -12.41
N ARG A 740 39.02 38.53 -13.32
CA ARG A 740 38.72 39.73 -14.08
C ARG A 740 37.22 39.99 -14.04
N GLN A 741 36.84 41.20 -13.64
CA GLN A 741 35.45 41.63 -13.70
C GLN A 741 35.14 42.13 -15.11
N ILE A 742 34.03 41.65 -15.66
CA ILE A 742 33.55 42.07 -16.98
C ILE A 742 32.51 43.17 -16.78
N THR A 743 32.72 44.31 -17.43
CA THR A 743 31.79 45.45 -17.40
C THR A 743 31.05 45.66 -18.71
N ASN A 744 31.50 45.01 -19.80
CA ASN A 744 30.88 45.12 -21.11
C ASN A 744 30.69 43.73 -21.73
N ALA A 745 29.44 43.37 -22.03
CA ALA A 745 29.08 42.08 -22.61
C ALA A 745 29.67 41.82 -24.02
N LEU A 746 30.06 42.88 -24.72
CA LEU A 746 30.65 42.83 -26.06
C LEU A 746 32.17 42.69 -26.03
N GLU A 747 32.80 42.63 -24.84
CA GLU A 747 34.25 42.45 -24.71
C GLU A 747 34.69 41.09 -25.28
N VAL A 748 35.65 41.11 -26.20
CA VAL A 748 36.25 39.91 -26.79
C VAL A 748 37.33 39.35 -25.87
N ILE A 749 37.19 38.06 -25.52
CA ILE A 749 38.17 37.34 -24.69
C ILE A 749 38.98 36.36 -25.54
N ASP A 750 40.31 36.51 -25.51
CA ASP A 750 41.20 35.53 -26.14
C ASP A 750 41.34 34.30 -25.23
N ILE A 751 40.57 33.25 -25.53
CA ILE A 751 40.57 32.00 -24.76
C ILE A 751 41.97 31.38 -24.70
N LYS A 752 42.78 31.44 -25.78
CA LYS A 752 44.12 30.83 -25.81
C LYS A 752 45.07 31.44 -24.78
N LYS A 753 44.95 32.76 -24.52
CA LYS A 753 45.77 33.46 -23.52
C LYS A 753 45.61 32.87 -22.11
N TYR A 754 44.44 32.31 -21.80
CA TYR A 754 44.06 31.86 -20.46
C TYR A 754 44.18 30.34 -20.25
N ILE A 755 44.53 29.56 -21.27
CA ILE A 755 44.75 28.12 -21.14
C ILE A 755 46.16 27.87 -20.61
N LYS A 756 46.28 27.84 -19.28
CA LYS A 756 47.52 27.48 -18.58
C LYS A 756 47.28 26.26 -17.69
N PRO A 757 48.01 25.15 -17.89
CA PRO A 757 47.85 23.93 -17.10
C PRO A 757 47.93 24.18 -15.59
N GLY A 758 46.88 23.80 -14.85
CA GLY A 758 46.82 23.95 -13.39
C GLY A 758 46.45 25.34 -12.87
N ASP A 759 46.21 26.31 -13.75
CA ASP A 759 45.72 27.64 -13.41
C ASP A 759 44.20 27.77 -13.65
N ILE A 760 43.54 28.57 -12.80
CA ILE A 760 42.14 28.96 -12.97
C ILE A 760 42.02 30.42 -13.41
N GLN A 761 41.24 30.69 -14.46
CA GLN A 761 40.85 32.03 -14.88
C GLN A 761 39.37 32.26 -14.57
N ILE A 762 39.06 33.29 -13.78
CA ILE A 762 37.70 33.60 -13.35
C ILE A 762 37.25 34.90 -14.00
N PHE A 763 36.19 34.84 -14.78
CA PHE A 763 35.46 35.98 -15.31
C PHE A 763 34.25 36.24 -14.43
N ALA A 764 34.35 37.26 -13.59
CA ALA A 764 33.28 37.67 -12.69
C ALA A 764 32.28 38.55 -13.46
N LEU A 765 31.05 38.07 -13.58
CA LEU A 765 29.98 38.69 -14.35
C LEU A 765 28.98 39.45 -13.47
N ASN A 766 29.30 39.63 -12.19
CA ASN A 766 28.44 40.26 -11.18
C ASN A 766 28.17 41.76 -11.42
N LYS A 767 28.75 42.34 -12.49
CA LYS A 767 28.52 43.73 -12.93
C LYS A 767 27.66 43.82 -14.20
N LEU A 768 27.23 42.68 -14.76
CA LEU A 768 26.37 42.60 -15.94
C LEU A 768 24.94 42.19 -15.54
N ASP A 769 23.95 42.71 -16.25
CA ASP A 769 22.56 42.25 -16.13
C ASP A 769 22.38 40.87 -16.80
N PRO A 770 21.33 40.09 -16.47
CA PRO A 770 21.12 38.75 -17.03
C PRO A 770 21.16 38.67 -18.56
N LYS A 771 20.61 39.68 -19.25
CA LYS A 771 20.66 39.78 -20.73
C LYS A 771 22.08 39.98 -21.26
N ASP A 772 22.87 40.80 -20.57
CA ASP A 772 24.27 41.08 -20.91
C ASP A 772 25.17 39.88 -20.59
N ILE A 773 24.88 39.15 -19.51
CA ILE A 773 25.50 37.86 -19.21
C ILE A 773 25.24 36.87 -20.35
N ASP A 774 24.02 36.84 -20.87
CA ASP A 774 23.66 35.95 -21.98
C ASP A 774 24.46 36.25 -23.26
N ILE A 775 24.55 37.52 -23.62
CA ILE A 775 25.37 38.00 -24.74
C ILE A 775 26.85 37.65 -24.51
N PHE A 776 27.39 37.88 -23.32
CA PHE A 776 28.78 37.60 -23.00
C PHE A 776 29.10 36.11 -23.03
N VAL A 777 28.19 35.26 -22.52
CA VAL A 777 28.32 33.80 -22.59
C VAL A 777 28.27 33.33 -24.04
N ALA A 778 27.35 33.84 -24.85
CA ALA A 778 27.31 33.57 -26.29
C ALA A 778 28.64 33.92 -26.97
N ASN A 779 29.18 35.10 -26.65
CA ASN A 779 30.47 35.55 -27.16
C ASN A 779 31.62 34.63 -26.71
N SER A 780 31.64 34.20 -25.43
CA SER A 780 32.68 33.33 -24.90
C SER A 780 32.79 32.00 -25.64
N ILE A 781 31.65 31.39 -25.99
CA ILE A 781 31.59 30.14 -26.76
C ILE A 781 32.08 30.36 -28.18
N ARG A 782 31.65 31.46 -28.82
CA ARG A 782 32.15 31.87 -30.13
C ARG A 782 33.68 31.96 -30.13
N GLU A 783 34.28 32.60 -29.13
CA GLU A 783 35.74 32.78 -29.09
C GLU A 783 36.50 31.46 -28.95
N VAL A 784 35.89 30.42 -28.35
CA VAL A 784 36.45 29.06 -28.38
C VAL A 784 36.46 28.49 -29.81
N PHE A 785 35.43 28.76 -30.63
CA PHE A 785 35.44 28.36 -32.04
C PHE A 785 36.51 29.12 -32.85
N HIS A 786 36.65 30.43 -32.65
CA HIS A 786 37.68 31.24 -33.33
C HIS A 786 39.10 30.90 -32.90
N ALA A 787 39.27 30.38 -31.69
CA ALA A 787 40.56 29.92 -31.24
C ALA A 787 41.14 28.79 -32.11
N ASN A 788 40.36 28.04 -32.89
CA ASN A 788 40.87 26.96 -33.76
C ASN A 788 41.81 25.99 -33.01
N PHE A 789 41.26 25.26 -32.03
CA PHE A 789 42.01 24.25 -31.28
C PHE A 789 42.37 23.04 -32.15
N SER A 790 43.52 22.43 -31.89
CA SER A 790 43.86 21.13 -32.47
C SER A 790 43.07 20.02 -31.77
N GLU A 791 42.70 19.00 -32.53
CA GLU A 791 42.01 17.83 -31.96
C GLU A 791 42.94 17.08 -30.98
N THR A 792 42.36 16.65 -29.87
CA THR A 792 43.09 15.94 -28.82
C THR A 792 42.15 14.97 -28.10
N PRO A 793 42.60 13.72 -27.85
CA PRO A 793 41.80 12.76 -27.10
C PRO A 793 41.76 13.06 -25.60
N GLU A 794 42.74 13.81 -25.10
CA GLU A 794 42.87 14.21 -23.69
C GLU A 794 42.20 15.55 -23.40
N ILE A 795 41.61 15.69 -22.21
CA ILE A 795 41.10 16.96 -21.70
C ILE A 795 42.24 17.94 -21.40
N LYS A 796 42.15 19.15 -21.94
CA LYS A 796 43.11 20.25 -21.72
C LYS A 796 42.50 21.45 -21.01
N LEU A 797 41.21 21.69 -21.24
CA LEU A 797 40.48 22.83 -20.70
C LEU A 797 39.12 22.38 -20.19
N LEU A 798 38.76 22.86 -18.99
CA LEU A 798 37.40 22.76 -18.45
C LEU A 798 36.81 24.18 -18.36
N ILE A 799 35.72 24.41 -19.09
CA ILE A 799 34.98 25.67 -19.04
C ILE A 799 33.78 25.49 -18.11
N VAL A 800 33.63 26.36 -17.13
CA VAL A 800 32.55 26.33 -16.14
C VAL A 800 31.62 27.50 -16.38
N TYR A 801 30.33 27.21 -16.53
CA TYR A 801 29.28 28.22 -16.53
C TYR A 801 28.42 28.01 -15.27
N ASP A 802 28.48 28.97 -14.36
CA ASP A 802 27.68 28.95 -13.14
C ASP A 802 26.30 29.62 -13.37
N GLU A 803 25.27 29.14 -12.67
CA GLU A 803 23.89 29.64 -12.73
C GLU A 803 23.34 29.78 -14.17
N VAL A 804 23.56 28.77 -15.02
CA VAL A 804 23.23 28.76 -16.47
C VAL A 804 21.74 28.99 -16.76
N HIS A 805 20.85 28.71 -15.81
CA HIS A 805 19.43 29.03 -15.97
C HIS A 805 19.16 30.54 -16.16
N ARG A 806 20.05 31.42 -15.70
CA ARG A 806 19.93 32.88 -15.90
C ARG A 806 19.90 33.29 -17.38
N LEU A 807 20.43 32.44 -18.26
CA LEU A 807 20.45 32.66 -19.71
C LEU A 807 19.07 32.46 -20.35
N LEU A 808 18.13 31.80 -19.66
CA LEU A 808 16.82 31.49 -20.24
C LEU A 808 15.88 32.70 -20.20
N PRO A 809 14.96 32.84 -21.18
CA PRO A 809 14.01 33.96 -21.25
C PRO A 809 13.17 34.18 -19.99
N LYS A 810 12.76 33.09 -19.33
CA LYS A 810 12.00 33.15 -18.07
C LYS A 810 12.77 33.77 -16.89
N PHE A 811 14.09 33.91 -17.01
CA PHE A 811 14.97 34.52 -16.00
C PHE A 811 15.64 35.82 -16.49
N GLY A 812 15.19 36.38 -17.63
CA GLY A 812 15.66 37.67 -18.15
C GLY A 812 16.78 37.62 -19.19
N GLY A 813 17.26 36.42 -19.58
CA GLY A 813 18.17 36.24 -20.71
C GLY A 813 17.45 36.30 -22.07
N SER A 814 18.19 36.35 -23.18
CA SER A 814 17.62 36.20 -24.53
C SER A 814 17.46 34.74 -24.97
N GLY A 815 18.09 33.79 -24.26
CA GLY A 815 18.19 32.38 -24.63
C GLY A 815 19.32 32.09 -25.62
N GLU A 816 20.10 33.11 -25.97
CA GLU A 816 21.05 33.10 -27.07
C GLU A 816 22.36 32.40 -26.68
N GLY A 817 22.87 32.66 -25.48
CA GLY A 817 24.01 31.97 -24.91
C GLY A 817 23.71 30.50 -24.63
N PHE A 818 22.47 30.16 -24.29
CA PHE A 818 22.06 28.76 -24.14
C PHE A 818 22.18 27.98 -25.46
N LEU A 819 21.76 28.56 -26.58
CA LEU A 819 21.94 27.96 -27.92
C LEU A 819 23.42 27.79 -28.29
N GLN A 820 24.28 28.72 -27.91
CA GLN A 820 25.72 28.58 -28.12
C GLN A 820 26.32 27.49 -27.24
N ILE A 821 25.93 27.39 -25.96
CA ILE A 821 26.36 26.28 -25.09
C ILE A 821 25.95 24.92 -25.68
N GLU A 822 24.74 24.80 -26.24
CA GLU A 822 24.27 23.60 -26.95
C GLU A 822 25.17 23.27 -28.15
N ARG A 823 25.57 24.28 -28.92
CA ARG A 823 26.55 24.12 -30.01
C ARG A 823 27.93 23.70 -29.48
N GLY A 824 28.40 24.30 -28.39
CA GLY A 824 29.65 23.95 -27.73
C GLY A 824 29.68 22.49 -27.28
N CYS A 825 28.60 22.01 -26.67
CA CYS A 825 28.50 20.61 -26.20
C CYS A 825 28.59 19.56 -27.33
N ARG A 826 28.30 19.94 -28.58
CA ARG A 826 28.42 19.04 -29.74
C ARG A 826 29.86 18.97 -30.27
N GLU A 827 30.57 20.09 -30.23
CA GLU A 827 31.82 20.31 -30.96
C GLU A 827 33.07 20.32 -30.07
N PHE A 828 32.98 20.72 -28.81
CA PHE A 828 34.17 20.98 -27.98
C PHE A 828 34.89 19.70 -27.54
N ARG A 829 34.16 18.58 -27.48
CA ARG A 829 34.71 17.27 -27.10
C ARG A 829 35.90 16.81 -27.96
N LYS A 830 35.94 17.14 -29.27
CA LYS A 830 37.06 16.79 -30.17
C LYS A 830 38.33 17.59 -29.88
N TRP A 831 38.20 18.75 -29.25
CA TRP A 831 39.31 19.64 -28.91
C TRP A 831 39.81 19.45 -27.48
N GLY A 832 39.32 18.44 -26.76
CA GLY A 832 39.64 18.24 -25.35
C GLY A 832 39.13 19.38 -24.45
N VAL A 833 38.06 20.05 -24.86
CA VAL A 833 37.41 21.13 -24.10
C VAL A 833 36.12 20.59 -23.47
N GLY A 834 36.12 20.45 -22.14
CA GLY A 834 34.94 20.07 -21.36
C GLY A 834 34.12 21.29 -20.97
N ILE A 835 32.80 21.11 -20.81
CA ILE A 835 31.89 22.14 -20.30
C ILE A 835 31.23 21.60 -19.04
N LEU A 836 31.33 22.35 -17.94
CA LEU A 836 30.67 22.08 -16.66
C LEU A 836 29.57 23.14 -16.45
N MET A 837 28.31 22.72 -16.55
CA MET A 837 27.15 23.59 -16.36
C MET A 837 26.56 23.41 -14.97
N ILE A 838 26.22 24.51 -14.30
CA ILE A 838 25.61 24.49 -12.97
C ILE A 838 24.26 25.19 -13.04
N SER A 839 23.21 24.55 -12.54
CA SER A 839 21.85 25.09 -12.59
C SER A 839 20.99 24.66 -11.43
N GLN A 840 19.83 25.29 -11.26
CA GLN A 840 18.88 24.93 -10.20
C GLN A 840 17.99 23.76 -10.62
N VAL A 841 17.43 23.82 -11.83
CA VAL A 841 16.48 22.84 -12.35
C VAL A 841 17.11 22.13 -13.54
N LEU A 842 17.09 20.79 -13.54
CA LEU A 842 17.65 19.99 -14.62
C LEU A 842 16.67 19.83 -15.79
N ALA A 843 15.37 19.96 -15.54
CA ALA A 843 14.33 20.00 -16.57
C ALA A 843 14.50 21.18 -17.54
N ASP A 844 15.19 22.25 -17.14
CA ASP A 844 15.49 23.39 -18.01
C ASP A 844 16.40 23.02 -19.20
N PHE A 845 17.14 21.93 -19.09
CA PHE A 845 17.99 21.40 -20.13
C PHE A 845 17.23 20.27 -20.84
N VAL A 846 16.29 20.62 -21.72
CA VAL A 846 15.63 19.69 -22.65
C VAL A 846 16.39 19.63 -23.98
N GLY A 847 16.33 18.50 -24.69
CA GLY A 847 16.89 18.38 -26.04
C GLY A 847 18.38 17.97 -26.10
N GLN A 848 19.15 18.63 -26.95
CA GLN A 848 20.45 18.12 -27.43
C GLN A 848 21.57 18.23 -26.38
N ILE A 849 21.47 19.15 -25.42
CA ILE A 849 22.43 19.25 -24.32
C ILE A 849 22.49 17.94 -23.53
N LYS A 850 21.34 17.36 -23.16
CA LYS A 850 21.28 16.07 -22.45
C LYS A 850 21.84 14.91 -23.26
N ALA A 851 21.67 14.92 -24.57
CA ALA A 851 22.20 13.88 -25.45
C ALA A 851 23.74 13.92 -25.58
N ASN A 852 24.36 15.06 -25.28
CA ASN A 852 25.80 15.28 -25.43
C ASN A 852 26.54 15.43 -24.08
N ILE A 853 25.85 15.20 -22.95
CA ILE A 853 26.46 15.16 -21.62
C ILE A 853 26.57 13.71 -21.16
N ASN A 854 27.73 13.37 -20.59
CA ASN A 854 27.98 12.05 -20.05
C ASN A 854 27.84 11.97 -18.52
N THR A 855 28.03 13.08 -17.80
CA THR A 855 27.93 13.08 -16.34
C THR A 855 26.82 14.00 -15.86
N GLU A 856 25.83 13.42 -15.19
CA GLU A 856 24.73 14.13 -14.53
C GLU A 856 24.88 14.02 -13.01
N ILE A 857 24.98 15.16 -12.34
CA ILE A 857 25.03 15.24 -10.87
C ILE A 857 23.79 15.99 -10.40
N GLN A 858 22.87 15.25 -9.79
CA GLN A 858 21.64 15.80 -9.22
C GLN A 858 21.77 15.86 -7.69
N MET A 859 21.96 17.08 -7.18
CA MET A 859 21.82 17.38 -5.77
C MET A 859 20.34 17.41 -5.37
N ARG A 860 20.06 17.39 -4.07
CA ARG A 860 18.69 17.44 -3.54
C ARG A 860 17.88 18.56 -4.20
N THR A 861 16.73 18.21 -4.78
CA THR A 861 15.79 19.14 -5.44
C THR A 861 14.39 19.02 -4.84
N ARG A 862 13.59 20.06 -5.03
CA ARG A 862 12.15 20.10 -4.72
C ARG A 862 11.28 20.27 -5.97
N ASP A 863 11.91 20.37 -7.14
CA ASP A 863 11.22 20.55 -8.41
C ASP A 863 10.48 19.26 -8.79
N GLU A 864 9.14 19.33 -8.93
CA GLU A 864 8.30 18.16 -9.20
C GLU A 864 8.65 17.52 -10.55
N GLY A 865 8.96 18.32 -11.58
CA GLY A 865 9.34 17.82 -12.90
C GLY A 865 10.62 16.98 -12.89
N ASP A 866 11.64 17.43 -12.15
CA ASP A 866 12.87 16.66 -11.94
C ASP A 866 12.62 15.40 -11.09
N LEU A 867 11.81 15.49 -10.04
CA LEU A 867 11.49 14.35 -9.18
C LEU A 867 10.69 13.27 -9.93
N ASP A 868 9.71 13.66 -10.73
CA ASP A 868 8.91 12.75 -11.55
C ASP A 868 9.75 12.10 -12.66
N ARG A 869 10.66 12.86 -13.27
CA ARG A 869 11.61 12.30 -14.24
C ARG A 869 12.48 11.23 -13.59
N ILE A 870 13.01 11.48 -12.39
CA ILE A 870 13.87 10.54 -11.67
C ILE A 870 13.09 9.30 -11.23
N LYS A 871 11.86 9.49 -10.73
CA LYS A 871 10.95 8.39 -10.39
C LYS A 871 10.65 7.49 -11.59
N THR A 872 10.38 8.10 -12.74
CA THR A 872 10.01 7.40 -13.97
C THR A 872 11.23 6.71 -14.59
N LYS A 873 12.39 7.39 -14.65
CA LYS A 873 13.60 6.86 -15.30
C LYS A 873 14.35 5.83 -14.43
N TYR A 874 14.44 6.06 -13.12
CA TYR A 874 15.30 5.29 -12.22
C TYR A 874 14.55 4.59 -11.07
N GLY A 875 13.24 4.81 -10.93
CA GLY A 875 12.40 4.15 -9.94
C GLY A 875 12.24 4.90 -8.61
N PRO A 876 11.27 4.47 -7.78
CA PRO A 876 10.91 5.15 -6.53
C PRO A 876 12.01 5.07 -5.46
N GLU A 877 12.86 4.05 -5.47
CA GLU A 877 13.95 3.89 -4.49
C GLU A 877 15.03 4.98 -4.64
N VAL A 878 15.40 5.30 -5.89
CA VAL A 878 16.38 6.34 -6.20
C VAL A 878 15.80 7.72 -5.88
N LEU A 879 14.53 7.96 -6.21
CA LEU A 879 13.81 9.17 -5.81
C LEU A 879 13.84 9.35 -4.29
N GLN A 880 13.50 8.30 -3.52
CA GLN A 880 13.48 8.36 -2.07
C GLN A 880 14.88 8.71 -1.50
N GLY A 881 15.95 8.16 -2.09
CA GLY A 881 17.32 8.49 -1.73
C GLY A 881 17.69 9.95 -2.00
N LEU A 882 17.23 10.51 -3.13
CA LEU A 882 17.49 11.91 -3.49
C LEU A 882 16.74 12.89 -2.58
N VAL A 883 15.48 12.62 -2.26
CA VAL A 883 14.68 13.44 -1.35
C VAL A 883 15.26 13.40 0.07
N LYS A 884 15.74 12.24 0.52
CA LYS A 884 16.40 12.04 1.82
C LYS A 884 17.88 12.47 1.84
N ALA A 885 18.43 12.93 0.71
CA ALA A 885 19.85 13.25 0.62
C ALA A 885 20.22 14.40 1.58
N SER A 886 21.35 14.24 2.28
CA SER A 886 21.91 15.31 3.09
C SER A 886 22.55 16.39 2.21
N VAL A 887 22.73 17.60 2.75
CA VAL A 887 23.44 18.69 2.06
C VAL A 887 24.86 18.23 1.74
N GLY A 888 25.31 18.44 0.49
CA GLY A 888 26.61 17.95 0.03
C GLY A 888 26.62 16.48 -0.40
N SER A 889 25.46 15.80 -0.40
CA SER A 889 25.30 14.51 -1.06
C SER A 889 24.39 14.65 -2.29
N GLY A 890 24.75 13.97 -3.37
CA GLY A 890 24.03 14.03 -4.64
C GLY A 890 23.97 12.67 -5.34
N MET A 891 22.96 12.51 -6.19
CA MET A 891 22.87 11.41 -7.14
C MET A 891 23.80 11.69 -8.31
N VAL A 892 24.62 10.72 -8.68
CA VAL A 892 25.52 10.77 -9.83
C VAL A 892 25.08 9.70 -10.80
N GLU A 893 24.88 10.10 -12.06
CA GLU A 893 24.67 9.21 -13.18
C GLU A 893 25.72 9.49 -14.24
N ASN A 894 26.32 8.41 -14.73
CA ASN A 894 27.22 8.44 -15.87
C ASN A 894 27.16 7.07 -16.54
N PRO A 895 26.88 6.98 -17.85
CA PRO A 895 26.86 5.72 -18.61
C PRO A 895 28.09 4.82 -18.43
N ALA A 896 29.28 5.41 -18.28
CA ALA A 896 30.53 4.68 -18.07
C ALA A 896 30.73 4.18 -16.63
N TYR A 897 29.94 4.66 -15.66
CA TYR A 897 30.07 4.28 -14.25
C TYR A 897 28.87 3.43 -13.81
N ASN A 898 29.11 2.40 -12.99
CA ASN A 898 28.03 1.58 -12.40
C ASN A 898 27.00 1.05 -13.43
N ARG A 899 27.43 0.83 -14.68
CA ARG A 899 26.60 0.44 -15.84
C ARG A 899 25.46 1.43 -16.13
N GLY A 900 25.71 2.73 -15.97
CA GLY A 900 24.72 3.79 -16.16
C GLY A 900 23.66 3.88 -15.06
N ARG A 901 23.74 3.05 -14.01
CA ARG A 901 22.79 3.15 -12.89
C ARG A 901 23.21 4.26 -11.93
N PRO A 902 22.28 5.12 -11.52
CA PRO A 902 22.59 6.21 -10.60
C PRO A 902 23.06 5.66 -9.25
N TYR A 903 24.01 6.36 -8.64
CA TYR A 903 24.51 6.07 -7.30
C TYR A 903 24.70 7.38 -6.52
N PHE A 904 24.78 7.29 -5.19
CA PHE A 904 24.87 8.46 -4.34
C PHE A 904 26.30 8.70 -3.86
N VAL A 905 26.76 9.94 -4.01
CA VAL A 905 28.08 10.39 -3.55
C VAL A 905 27.88 11.44 -2.47
N SER A 906 28.55 11.24 -1.34
CA SER A 906 28.80 12.29 -0.36
C SER A 906 30.09 12.99 -0.75
N PHE A 907 29.97 14.23 -1.21
CA PHE A 907 31.09 15.02 -1.70
C PHE A 907 32.00 15.47 -0.55
N ARG A 908 33.32 15.45 -0.77
CA ARG A 908 34.31 15.87 0.21
C ARG A 908 34.24 17.40 0.47
N PRO A 909 34.72 17.90 1.62
CA PRO A 909 34.86 19.35 1.82
C PRO A 909 35.92 19.96 0.88
N LEU A 910 35.82 21.28 0.66
CA LEU A 910 36.70 22.06 -0.22
C LEU A 910 38.09 22.28 0.40
N LEU A 911 39.11 22.37 -0.46
CA LEU A 911 40.50 22.73 -0.13
C LEU A 911 40.72 24.24 -0.05
N HIS A 912 40.00 24.99 -0.90
CA HIS A 912 40.05 26.45 -0.96
C HIS A 912 38.99 27.12 -0.05
N ASN A 913 38.95 28.45 -0.04
CA ASN A 913 38.02 29.22 0.76
C ASN A 913 36.62 29.29 0.12
N THR A 914 35.56 29.06 0.92
CA THR A 914 34.16 29.09 0.47
C THR A 914 33.64 30.47 0.12
N GLN A 915 34.27 31.53 0.63
CA GLN A 915 33.81 32.91 0.48
C GLN A 915 34.41 33.58 -0.75
N ARG A 916 33.61 34.45 -1.40
CA ARG A 916 34.11 35.35 -2.44
C ARG A 916 35.20 36.29 -1.90
N LEU A 917 36.09 36.74 -2.76
CA LEU A 917 37.05 37.81 -2.43
C LEU A 917 36.30 39.12 -2.11
N ALA A 918 36.92 39.94 -1.27
CA ALA A 918 36.38 41.26 -0.95
C ALA A 918 36.43 42.15 -2.20
N ASP A 919 35.48 43.09 -2.33
CA ASP A 919 35.39 43.96 -3.51
C ASP A 919 36.69 44.79 -3.70
N GLU A 920 37.32 45.24 -2.61
CA GLU A 920 38.62 45.94 -2.63
C GLU A 920 39.75 45.10 -3.26
N GLU A 921 39.74 43.78 -3.08
CA GLU A 921 40.73 42.89 -3.69
C GLU A 921 40.41 42.60 -5.15
N LEU A 922 39.13 42.45 -5.49
CA LEU A 922 38.70 42.32 -6.88
C LEU A 922 39.10 43.55 -7.69
N GLU A 923 38.97 44.75 -7.10
CA GLU A 923 39.46 45.99 -7.69
C GLU A 923 40.98 46.00 -7.88
N LYS A 924 41.76 45.47 -6.93
CA LYS A 924 43.21 45.28 -7.10
C LYS A 924 43.54 44.35 -8.26
N TYR A 925 42.85 43.21 -8.36
CA TYR A 925 42.99 42.30 -9.49
C TYR A 925 42.74 43.01 -10.82
N ASN A 926 41.62 43.73 -10.95
CA ASN A 926 41.30 44.48 -12.17
C ASN A 926 42.36 45.54 -12.48
N LYS A 927 42.73 46.36 -11.49
CA LYS A 927 43.76 47.41 -11.63
C LYS A 927 45.08 46.84 -12.15
N TYR A 928 45.59 45.78 -11.53
CA TYR A 928 46.86 45.20 -11.96
C TYR A 928 46.74 44.47 -13.31
N ASN A 929 45.61 43.83 -13.59
CA ASN A 929 45.37 43.22 -14.91
C ASN A 929 45.30 44.26 -16.03
N GLU A 930 44.65 45.41 -15.80
CA GLU A 930 44.62 46.51 -16.76
C GLU A 930 46.01 47.08 -17.02
N LEU A 931 46.80 47.31 -15.97
CA LEU A 931 48.18 47.77 -16.08
C LEU A 931 49.07 46.75 -16.82
N ILE A 932 48.96 45.47 -16.48
CA ILE A 932 49.74 44.40 -17.11
C ILE A 932 49.39 44.28 -18.60
N ASP A 933 48.10 44.29 -18.92
CA ASP A 933 47.65 44.20 -20.30
C ASP A 933 48.05 45.45 -21.13
N ASP A 934 48.02 46.64 -20.53
CA ASP A 934 48.49 47.87 -21.19
C ASP A 934 50.00 47.81 -21.44
N LEU A 935 50.79 47.39 -20.46
CA LEU A 935 52.24 47.17 -20.64
C LEU A 935 52.53 46.11 -21.70
N GLN A 936 51.76 45.02 -21.73
CA GLN A 936 51.89 43.98 -22.75
C GLN A 936 51.61 44.55 -24.16
N TYR A 937 50.58 45.40 -24.30
CA TYR A 937 50.27 46.08 -25.55
C TYR A 937 51.36 47.10 -25.95
N GLN A 938 51.95 47.80 -24.99
CA GLN A 938 53.09 48.68 -25.25
C GLN A 938 54.33 47.88 -25.70
N PHE A 939 54.57 46.70 -25.15
CA PHE A 939 55.67 45.83 -25.58
C PHE A 939 55.50 45.35 -27.02
N GLU A 940 54.29 44.96 -27.43
CA GLU A 940 53.99 44.61 -28.82
C GLU A 940 54.30 45.78 -29.77
N GLN A 941 53.99 47.02 -29.36
CA GLN A 941 54.32 48.21 -30.14
C GLN A 941 55.83 48.50 -30.18
N LEU A 942 56.53 48.33 -29.06
CA LEU A 942 57.99 48.52 -28.98
C LEU A 942 58.74 47.48 -29.83
N GLU A 943 58.28 46.23 -29.86
CA GLU A 943 58.82 45.18 -30.73
C GLU A 943 58.58 45.48 -32.21
N ALA A 944 57.39 46.00 -32.55
CA ALA A 944 57.12 46.48 -33.91
C ALA A 944 58.05 47.64 -34.32
N LEU A 945 58.53 48.42 -33.34
CA LEU A 945 59.56 49.45 -33.51
C LEU A 945 61.00 48.91 -33.36
N LYS A 946 61.18 47.58 -33.37
CA LYS A 946 62.47 46.88 -33.25
C LYS A 946 63.26 47.21 -31.99
N GLN A 947 62.59 47.53 -30.89
CA GLN A 947 63.23 47.63 -29.57
C GLN A 947 63.28 46.26 -28.89
N ASP A 948 64.37 46.00 -28.16
CA ASP A 948 64.48 44.81 -27.32
C ASP A 948 63.71 45.03 -26.00
N VAL A 949 62.72 44.17 -25.77
CA VAL A 949 61.87 44.18 -24.57
C VAL A 949 61.92 42.84 -23.82
N PHE A 950 62.88 41.96 -24.14
CA PHE A 950 62.94 40.62 -23.56
C PHE A 950 62.99 40.62 -22.03
N ASP A 951 63.90 41.41 -21.44
CA ASP A 951 64.04 41.54 -19.98
C ASP A 951 62.77 42.12 -19.33
N LEU A 952 62.12 43.07 -20.01
CA LEU A 952 60.89 43.69 -19.54
C LEU A 952 59.71 42.70 -19.56
N LYS A 953 59.64 41.84 -20.58
CA LYS A 953 58.66 40.75 -20.66
C LYS A 953 58.88 39.72 -19.54
N LEU A 954 60.14 39.40 -19.20
CA LEU A 954 60.43 38.50 -18.09
C LEU A 954 59.96 39.08 -16.74
N GLN A 955 60.25 40.36 -16.49
CA GLN A 955 59.76 41.05 -15.28
C GLN A 955 58.21 41.15 -15.25
N LEU A 956 57.57 41.46 -16.38
CA LEU A 956 56.11 41.49 -16.48
C LEU A 956 55.49 40.11 -16.21
N LYS A 957 56.14 39.04 -16.69
CA LYS A 957 55.73 37.66 -16.41
C LYS A 957 55.81 37.35 -14.91
N LEU A 958 56.87 37.78 -14.22
CA LEU A 958 56.97 37.64 -12.77
C LEU A 958 55.85 38.40 -12.05
N ALA A 959 55.54 39.63 -12.48
CA ALA A 959 54.42 40.40 -11.95
C ALA A 959 53.09 39.66 -12.14
N LEU A 960 52.82 39.14 -13.35
CA LEU A 960 51.63 38.35 -13.65
C LEU A 960 51.55 37.07 -12.78
N ASP A 961 52.66 36.37 -12.59
CA ASP A 961 52.70 35.18 -11.74
C ASP A 961 52.42 35.54 -10.26
N LYS A 962 52.83 36.74 -9.80
CA LYS A 962 52.47 37.24 -8.46
C LYS A 962 51.00 37.64 -8.34
N VAL A 963 50.41 38.25 -9.37
CA VAL A 963 48.96 38.51 -9.43
C VAL A 963 48.21 37.18 -9.25
N LYS A 964 48.62 36.14 -9.98
CA LYS A 964 47.98 34.83 -9.89
C LYS A 964 48.08 34.15 -8.52
N SER A 965 49.14 34.44 -7.78
CA SER A 965 49.31 33.96 -6.41
C SER A 965 48.60 34.83 -5.36
N GLY A 966 47.99 35.94 -5.76
CA GLY A 966 47.36 36.92 -4.87
C GLY A 966 48.33 37.77 -4.06
N ASN A 967 49.63 37.78 -4.39
CA ASN A 967 50.65 38.54 -3.67
C ASN A 967 50.80 39.95 -4.24
N PHE A 968 49.83 40.81 -3.97
CA PHE A 968 49.74 42.17 -4.53
C PHE A 968 50.91 43.08 -4.15
N ASN A 969 51.49 42.92 -2.96
CA ASN A 969 52.64 43.73 -2.54
C ASN A 969 53.83 43.51 -3.49
N MET A 970 54.09 42.27 -3.89
CA MET A 970 55.14 41.96 -4.86
C MET A 970 54.79 42.44 -6.27
N VAL A 971 53.52 42.36 -6.67
CA VAL A 971 53.04 42.89 -7.97
C VAL A 971 53.35 44.38 -8.05
N GLU A 972 53.02 45.12 -7.00
CA GLU A 972 53.27 46.56 -6.95
C GLU A 972 54.76 46.88 -7.05
N ILE A 973 55.63 46.16 -6.33
CA ILE A 973 57.08 46.34 -6.44
C ILE A 973 57.57 46.13 -7.88
N TYR A 974 57.17 45.04 -8.53
CA TYR A 974 57.58 44.77 -9.91
C TYR A 974 57.06 45.82 -10.89
N LEU A 975 55.81 46.27 -10.74
CA LEU A 975 55.22 47.28 -11.63
C LEU A 975 55.80 48.68 -11.38
N GLN A 976 56.11 49.05 -10.13
CA GLN A 976 56.76 50.32 -9.80
C GLN A 976 58.17 50.42 -10.41
N GLU A 977 58.89 49.30 -10.55
CA GLU A 977 60.17 49.28 -11.26
C GLU A 977 59.96 49.29 -12.79
N LEU A 978 58.99 48.52 -13.29
CA LEU A 978 58.78 48.31 -14.72
C LEU A 978 58.19 49.53 -15.42
N VAL A 979 57.12 50.13 -14.89
CA VAL A 979 56.38 51.24 -15.53
C VAL A 979 57.31 52.42 -15.90
N PRO A 980 58.18 52.93 -15.01
CA PRO A 980 59.11 54.01 -15.36
C PRO A 980 60.13 53.62 -16.43
N ARG A 981 60.58 52.35 -16.47
CA ARG A 981 61.53 51.87 -17.49
C ARG A 981 60.91 51.89 -18.88
N VAL A 982 59.65 51.45 -18.98
CA VAL A 982 58.89 51.50 -20.25
C VAL A 982 58.65 52.94 -20.69
N ALA A 983 58.26 53.82 -19.75
CA ALA A 983 58.08 55.24 -20.04
C ALA A 983 59.36 55.90 -20.59
N LYS A 984 60.54 55.59 -20.01
CA LYS A 984 61.84 56.09 -20.50
C LYS A 984 62.13 55.63 -21.94
N MET A 985 61.75 54.42 -22.32
CA MET A 985 61.95 53.93 -23.70
C MET A 985 61.10 54.72 -24.70
N TRP A 986 59.84 55.00 -24.38
CA TRP A 986 58.98 55.83 -25.21
C TRP A 986 59.50 57.25 -25.38
N VAL A 987 59.98 57.86 -24.29
CA VAL A 987 60.63 59.18 -24.33
C VAL A 987 61.88 59.16 -25.22
N LYS A 988 62.72 58.12 -25.11
CA LYS A 988 63.92 57.97 -25.96
C LYS A 988 63.58 57.85 -27.46
N LEU A 989 62.42 57.28 -27.80
CA LEU A 989 61.93 57.15 -29.16
C LEU A 989 61.22 58.41 -29.70
N GLY A 990 60.95 59.41 -28.84
CA GLY A 990 60.17 60.60 -29.18
C GLY A 990 58.72 60.29 -29.56
N LYS A 991 58.18 59.15 -29.12
CA LYS A 991 56.82 58.68 -29.44
C LYS A 991 56.04 58.41 -28.16
N SER A 992 54.72 58.54 -28.21
CA SER A 992 53.83 58.10 -27.14
C SER A 992 53.23 56.72 -27.45
N PRO A 993 53.02 55.87 -26.43
CA PRO A 993 52.32 54.61 -26.62
C PRO A 993 50.87 54.86 -27.04
N LYS A 994 50.37 54.05 -27.97
CA LYS A 994 48.93 54.03 -28.27
C LYS A 994 48.19 53.48 -27.05
N LYS A 995 47.10 54.15 -26.65
CA LYS A 995 46.24 53.70 -25.57
C LYS A 995 45.53 52.41 -26.00
N ARG A 996 45.55 51.39 -25.15
CA ARG A 996 44.84 50.14 -25.38
C ARG A 996 43.33 50.38 -25.32
N GLU A 997 42.63 50.05 -26.40
CA GLU A 997 41.16 50.03 -26.44
C GLU A 997 40.65 48.59 -26.28
N LEU A 998 39.53 48.41 -25.58
CA LEU A 998 38.89 47.11 -25.47
C LEU A 998 38.40 46.69 -26.86
N LYS A 999 38.80 45.49 -27.28
CA LYS A 999 38.27 44.91 -28.52
C LYS A 999 36.82 44.51 -28.25
N LEU A 1000 35.89 45.25 -28.84
CA LEU A 1000 34.46 44.97 -28.78
C LEU A 1000 34.02 44.24 -30.04
N ILE A 1001 33.10 43.29 -29.88
CA ILE A 1001 32.47 42.58 -30.98
C ILE A 1001 31.42 43.48 -31.67
N ASP A 1002 31.35 43.41 -33.01
CA ASP A 1002 30.24 44.02 -33.75
C ASP A 1002 28.97 43.16 -33.58
N ILE A 1003 27.87 43.78 -33.15
CA ILE A 1003 26.57 43.14 -32.92
C ILE A 1003 26.09 42.41 -34.18
N LYS A 1004 26.40 42.91 -35.38
CA LYS A 1004 26.04 42.24 -36.64
C LYS A 1004 26.76 40.91 -36.79
N SER A 1005 28.06 40.86 -36.48
CA SER A 1005 28.85 39.62 -36.51
C SER A 1005 28.35 38.58 -35.51
N LEU A 1006 27.91 39.03 -34.33
CA LEU A 1006 27.30 38.16 -33.32
C LEU A 1006 26.01 37.53 -33.85
N LYS A 1007 25.11 38.33 -34.43
CA LYS A 1007 23.85 37.85 -35.04
C LYS A 1007 24.07 36.86 -36.19
N GLU A 1008 25.11 37.05 -37.00
CA GLU A 1008 25.45 36.09 -38.06
C GLU A 1008 25.88 34.74 -37.50
N GLU A 1009 26.66 34.73 -36.42
CA GLU A 1009 27.03 33.48 -35.73
C GLU A 1009 25.89 32.81 -34.98
N MET A 1010 24.97 33.61 -34.46
CA MET A 1010 23.72 33.12 -33.90
C MET A 1010 22.91 32.37 -34.94
N LYS A 1011 22.79 32.96 -36.14
CA LYS A 1011 22.13 32.30 -37.27
C LYS A 1011 22.83 30.98 -37.64
N LYS A 1012 24.16 30.93 -37.62
CA LYS A 1012 24.92 29.67 -37.81
C LYS A 1012 24.61 28.62 -36.74
N ALA A 1013 24.47 29.03 -35.48
CA ALA A 1013 24.09 28.10 -34.40
C ALA A 1013 22.68 27.56 -34.60
N GLU A 1014 21.71 28.41 -34.94
CA GLU A 1014 20.34 27.97 -35.28
C GLU A 1014 20.30 27.05 -36.51
N ASP A 1015 21.03 27.39 -37.57
CA ASP A 1015 21.08 26.60 -38.79
C ASP A 1015 21.74 25.24 -38.53
N SER A 1016 22.83 25.19 -37.75
CA SER A 1016 23.45 23.93 -37.31
C SER A 1016 22.51 23.08 -36.44
N ARG A 1017 21.62 23.71 -35.68
CA ARG A 1017 20.60 23.02 -34.90
C ARG A 1017 19.54 22.41 -35.81
N LYS A 1018 19.05 23.18 -36.80
CA LYS A 1018 18.11 22.71 -37.83
C LYS A 1018 18.70 21.61 -38.71
N GLU A 1019 19.98 21.70 -39.07
CA GLU A 1019 20.70 20.66 -39.81
C GLU A 1019 20.84 19.39 -38.98
N TYR A 1020 21.22 19.49 -37.71
CA TYR A 1020 21.27 18.34 -36.81
C TYR A 1020 19.88 17.75 -36.54
N GLU A 1021 18.83 18.55 -36.43
CA GLU A 1021 17.45 18.06 -36.33
C GLU A 1021 17.03 17.32 -37.61
N LYS A 1022 17.41 17.83 -38.80
CA LYS A 1022 17.21 17.14 -40.08
C LYS A 1022 18.07 15.88 -40.20
N GLN A 1023 19.31 15.90 -39.71
CA GLN A 1023 20.21 14.75 -39.67
C GLN A 1023 19.72 13.72 -38.69
N ASN A 1024 19.21 14.07 -37.51
CA ASN A 1024 18.57 13.12 -36.58
C ASN A 1024 17.25 12.58 -37.11
N VAL A 1025 16.50 13.33 -37.92
CA VAL A 1025 15.32 12.79 -38.61
C VAL A 1025 15.77 11.85 -39.74
N LYS A 1026 16.90 12.13 -40.39
CA LYS A 1026 17.54 11.25 -41.38
C LYS A 1026 18.20 10.01 -40.75
N GLU A 1027 18.95 10.13 -39.67
CA GLU A 1027 19.54 9.07 -38.84
C GLU A 1027 18.42 8.30 -38.15
N LYS A 1028 17.35 8.89 -37.62
CA LYS A 1028 16.16 8.11 -37.21
C LYS A 1028 15.42 7.44 -38.38
N SER A 1029 15.67 7.85 -39.62
CA SER A 1029 15.19 7.17 -40.83
C SER A 1029 16.21 6.19 -41.43
N GLU A 1030 17.49 6.27 -41.07
CA GLU A 1030 18.62 5.45 -41.55
C GLU A 1030 19.08 4.41 -40.48
N GLU A 1031 19.08 4.73 -39.19
CA GLU A 1031 19.07 3.79 -38.03
C GLU A 1031 17.79 2.92 -38.00
N LYS A 1032 16.75 3.29 -38.78
CA LYS A 1032 15.65 2.38 -39.13
C LYS A 1032 16.06 1.28 -40.13
N LYS A 1033 17.35 1.16 -40.49
CA LYS A 1033 17.90 0.12 -41.38
C LYS A 1033 19.13 -0.63 -40.84
N GLU A 1034 19.29 -0.74 -39.53
CA GLU A 1034 20.05 -1.87 -38.95
C GLU A 1034 19.16 -2.69 -38.01
N GLU A 1035 18.68 -3.82 -38.56
CA GLU A 1035 17.79 -4.77 -37.90
C GLU A 1035 18.53 -5.52 -36.77
N LYS A 1036 18.16 -5.29 -35.51
CA LYS A 1036 18.56 -6.16 -34.40
C LYS A 1036 17.88 -7.52 -34.55
N LYS A 1037 18.68 -8.57 -34.80
CA LYS A 1037 18.23 -9.96 -34.80
C LYS A 1037 18.15 -10.47 -33.35
N VAL A 1038 16.95 -10.77 -32.86
CA VAL A 1038 16.71 -11.34 -31.51
C VAL A 1038 16.34 -12.82 -31.65
N LEU A 1039 16.78 -13.68 -30.73
CA LEU A 1039 16.45 -15.10 -30.73
C LEU A 1039 14.97 -15.33 -30.35
N LYS A 1040 14.30 -16.32 -30.96
CA LYS A 1040 12.86 -16.63 -30.75
C LYS A 1040 12.45 -16.68 -29.28
N TYR A 1041 13.27 -17.28 -28.42
CA TYR A 1041 12.96 -17.45 -26.99
C TYR A 1041 13.25 -16.21 -26.15
N GLU A 1042 14.06 -15.28 -26.65
CA GLU A 1042 14.45 -14.03 -25.99
C GLU A 1042 13.52 -12.86 -26.36
N LYS A 1043 12.62 -13.05 -27.34
CA LYS A 1043 11.57 -12.09 -27.68
C LYS A 1043 10.63 -11.91 -26.49
N THR A 1044 10.49 -10.67 -26.02
CA THR A 1044 9.56 -10.29 -24.94
C THR A 1044 8.33 -9.59 -25.50
N VAL A 1045 7.15 -9.88 -24.98
CA VAL A 1045 5.90 -9.17 -25.29
C VAL A 1045 5.62 -8.08 -24.26
N ASP A 1046 4.88 -7.04 -24.64
CA ASP A 1046 4.46 -5.99 -23.72
C ASP A 1046 3.63 -6.54 -22.55
N PHE A 1047 3.72 -5.88 -21.40
CA PHE A 1047 3.08 -6.33 -20.15
C PHE A 1047 1.55 -6.51 -20.29
N ASN A 1048 0.89 -5.71 -21.13
CA ASN A 1048 -0.55 -5.83 -21.40
C ASN A 1048 -0.93 -7.08 -22.22
N LYS A 1049 0.05 -7.72 -22.86
CA LYS A 1049 -0.08 -8.95 -23.65
C LYS A 1049 0.58 -10.16 -22.97
N ALA A 1050 1.04 -10.00 -21.73
CA ALA A 1050 1.70 -11.05 -20.97
C ALA A 1050 0.71 -12.15 -20.54
N LEU A 1051 1.20 -13.38 -20.39
CA LEU A 1051 0.41 -14.48 -19.85
C LEU A 1051 0.43 -14.43 -18.32
N ASN A 1052 -0.75 -14.31 -17.71
CA ASN A 1052 -0.91 -14.27 -16.25
C ASN A 1052 -1.47 -15.60 -15.74
N PHE A 1053 -0.71 -16.27 -14.89
CA PHE A 1053 -1.16 -17.47 -14.18
C PHE A 1053 -2.00 -17.11 -12.94
N SER A 1054 -2.92 -17.99 -12.58
CA SER A 1054 -3.85 -17.86 -11.44
C SER A 1054 -3.17 -17.81 -10.07
N ASN A 1055 -1.88 -18.16 -10.00
CA ASN A 1055 -1.03 -18.00 -8.81
C ASN A 1055 -0.26 -16.66 -8.79
N GLY A 1056 -0.53 -15.75 -9.72
CA GLY A 1056 0.06 -14.41 -9.80
C GLY A 1056 1.39 -14.32 -10.55
N ILE A 1057 1.85 -15.41 -11.19
CA ILE A 1057 3.06 -15.38 -12.02
C ILE A 1057 2.72 -14.80 -13.40
N THR A 1058 3.46 -13.79 -13.84
CA THR A 1058 3.34 -13.17 -15.17
C THR A 1058 4.53 -13.56 -16.03
N VAL A 1059 4.26 -13.95 -17.28
CA VAL A 1059 5.28 -14.40 -18.24
C VAL A 1059 5.19 -13.57 -19.52
N THR A 1060 6.33 -13.05 -19.96
CA THR A 1060 6.45 -12.15 -21.12
C THR A 1060 7.30 -12.71 -22.25
N SER A 1061 8.01 -13.81 -22.06
CA SER A 1061 8.79 -14.49 -23.10
C SER A 1061 8.62 -16.00 -23.05
N LEU A 1062 8.91 -16.69 -24.16
CA LEU A 1062 8.96 -18.16 -24.17
C LEU A 1062 10.05 -18.71 -23.25
N GLN A 1063 11.14 -17.96 -23.03
CA GLN A 1063 12.17 -18.33 -22.06
C GLN A 1063 11.65 -18.30 -20.62
N GLU A 1064 10.95 -17.23 -20.23
CA GLU A 1064 10.30 -17.16 -18.92
C GLU A 1064 9.22 -18.24 -18.75
N LEU A 1065 8.49 -18.57 -19.81
CA LEU A 1065 7.51 -19.66 -19.78
C LEU A 1065 8.22 -20.99 -19.47
N LEU A 1066 9.31 -21.29 -20.18
CA LEU A 1066 10.08 -22.51 -19.98
C LEU A 1066 10.66 -22.60 -18.56
N ASP A 1067 11.10 -21.48 -17.98
CA ASP A 1067 11.68 -21.44 -16.64
C ASP A 1067 10.63 -21.60 -15.53
N VAL A 1068 9.39 -21.16 -15.79
CA VAL A 1068 8.27 -21.21 -14.84
C VAL A 1068 7.55 -22.55 -14.86
N MET A 1069 7.35 -23.16 -16.04
CA MET A 1069 6.54 -24.37 -16.21
C MET A 1069 6.89 -25.55 -15.28
N PRO A 1070 8.18 -25.89 -15.03
CA PRO A 1070 8.54 -26.97 -14.10
C PRO A 1070 8.04 -26.77 -12.66
N ASN A 1071 7.79 -25.51 -12.26
CA ASN A 1071 7.36 -25.13 -10.91
C ASN A 1071 5.85 -24.87 -10.81
N ILE A 1072 5.10 -24.98 -11.91
CA ILE A 1072 3.65 -24.83 -11.91
C ILE A 1072 2.99 -26.08 -11.32
N THR A 1073 2.23 -25.89 -10.24
CA THR A 1073 1.48 -26.97 -9.57
C THR A 1073 0.36 -27.50 -10.45
N GLY A 1074 0.01 -28.79 -10.28
CA GLY A 1074 -1.02 -29.44 -11.09
C GLY A 1074 -2.44 -28.82 -10.98
N THR A 1075 -2.72 -28.04 -9.94
CA THR A 1075 -3.96 -27.27 -9.81
C THR A 1075 -3.94 -26.00 -10.66
N THR A 1076 -2.85 -25.23 -10.60
CA THR A 1076 -2.63 -24.05 -11.45
C THR A 1076 -2.61 -24.43 -12.94
N PHE A 1077 -1.93 -25.53 -13.30
CA PHE A 1077 -1.89 -26.01 -14.68
C PHE A 1077 -3.29 -26.37 -15.20
N ARG A 1078 -4.09 -27.13 -14.42
CA ARG A 1078 -5.47 -27.51 -14.80
C ARG A 1078 -6.43 -26.32 -14.90
N HIS A 1079 -6.14 -25.22 -14.22
CA HIS A 1079 -6.93 -23.99 -14.33
C HIS A 1079 -6.74 -23.30 -15.70
N HIS A 1080 -5.54 -23.39 -16.27
CA HIS A 1080 -5.20 -22.77 -17.57
C HIS A 1080 -5.29 -23.73 -18.75
N VAL A 1081 -5.20 -25.04 -18.50
CA VAL A 1081 -5.25 -26.10 -19.50
C VAL A 1081 -6.29 -27.14 -19.08
N ASN A 1082 -7.44 -27.14 -19.76
CA ASN A 1082 -8.52 -28.10 -19.56
C ASN A 1082 -9.22 -28.43 -20.89
N GLN A 1083 -10.30 -29.22 -20.87
CA GLN A 1083 -11.00 -29.65 -22.09
C GLN A 1083 -11.63 -28.50 -22.89
N THR A 1084 -11.84 -27.33 -22.28
CA THR A 1084 -12.53 -26.18 -22.88
C THR A 1084 -11.61 -25.01 -23.22
N LYS A 1085 -10.42 -24.92 -22.62
CA LYS A 1085 -9.47 -23.81 -22.84
C LYS A 1085 -8.01 -24.23 -22.62
N ASN A 1086 -7.11 -23.56 -23.33
CA ASN A 1086 -5.67 -23.77 -23.22
C ASN A 1086 -4.95 -22.41 -23.33
N ASP A 1087 -5.02 -21.66 -22.24
CA ASP A 1087 -4.57 -20.26 -22.17
C ASP A 1087 -3.08 -20.13 -22.58
N ILE A 1088 -2.27 -21.16 -22.28
CA ILE A 1088 -0.84 -21.22 -22.63
C ILE A 1088 -0.65 -21.35 -24.14
N ALA A 1089 -1.34 -22.30 -24.79
CA ALA A 1089 -1.20 -22.49 -26.23
C ALA A 1089 -1.82 -21.32 -27.01
N ASP A 1090 -2.92 -20.75 -26.52
CA ASP A 1090 -3.57 -19.59 -27.14
C ASP A 1090 -2.67 -18.35 -27.12
N TRP A 1091 -1.94 -18.15 -26.02
CA TRP A 1091 -0.94 -17.08 -25.92
C TRP A 1091 0.25 -17.29 -26.86
N ILE A 1092 0.81 -18.50 -26.92
CA ILE A 1092 1.91 -18.84 -27.84
C ILE A 1092 1.48 -18.65 -29.30
N SER A 1093 0.26 -19.07 -29.64
CA SER A 1093 -0.34 -18.92 -30.97
C SER A 1093 -0.43 -17.45 -31.37
N LYS A 1094 -0.88 -16.60 -30.45
CA LYS A 1094 -1.14 -15.19 -30.73
C LYS A 1094 0.14 -14.35 -30.84
N GLU A 1095 1.12 -14.58 -29.97
CA GLU A 1095 2.25 -13.65 -29.81
C GLU A 1095 3.59 -14.18 -30.34
N PHE A 1096 3.71 -15.50 -30.58
CA PHE A 1096 4.98 -16.14 -30.95
C PHE A 1096 4.90 -17.03 -32.20
N ASP A 1097 4.28 -18.20 -32.11
CA ASP A 1097 4.34 -19.23 -33.17
C ASP A 1097 3.12 -20.19 -33.10
N ASN A 1098 2.31 -20.15 -34.15
CA ASN A 1098 1.14 -21.02 -34.30
C ASN A 1098 1.50 -22.50 -34.39
N GLU A 1099 2.62 -22.88 -35.01
CA GLU A 1099 2.99 -24.29 -35.17
C GLU A 1099 3.40 -24.92 -33.82
N LEU A 1100 4.11 -24.14 -33.00
CA LEU A 1100 4.46 -24.53 -31.63
C LEU A 1100 3.20 -24.66 -30.76
N ALA A 1101 2.28 -23.70 -30.89
CA ALA A 1101 1.01 -23.73 -30.16
C ALA A 1101 0.17 -24.96 -30.47
N GLU A 1102 0.06 -25.36 -31.75
CA GLU A 1102 -0.68 -26.57 -32.14
C GLU A 1102 -0.06 -27.86 -31.58
N LYS A 1103 1.28 -27.95 -31.54
CA LYS A 1103 1.97 -29.09 -30.90
C LYS A 1103 1.70 -29.15 -29.40
N ILE A 1104 1.67 -27.99 -28.76
CA ILE A 1104 1.37 -27.86 -27.34
C ILE A 1104 -0.11 -28.19 -27.04
N ARG A 1105 -1.06 -27.81 -27.92
CA ARG A 1105 -2.49 -28.14 -27.78
C ARG A 1105 -2.78 -29.64 -27.74
N GLN A 1106 -1.93 -30.46 -28.36
CA GLN A 1106 -2.09 -31.91 -28.40
C GLN A 1106 -1.64 -32.60 -27.10
N SER A 1107 -0.93 -31.88 -26.22
CA SER A 1107 -0.40 -32.41 -24.96
C SER A 1107 -1.34 -32.11 -23.79
N LYS A 1108 -1.38 -32.99 -22.79
CA LYS A 1108 -2.33 -32.85 -21.65
C LYS A 1108 -1.63 -32.76 -20.29
N THR A 1109 -0.30 -32.83 -20.26
CA THR A 1109 0.49 -32.80 -19.03
C THR A 1109 1.55 -31.69 -19.05
N ASN A 1110 1.86 -31.16 -17.86
CA ASN A 1110 2.88 -30.11 -17.70
C ASN A 1110 4.27 -30.57 -18.19
N GLU A 1111 4.62 -31.84 -17.94
CA GLU A 1111 5.91 -32.42 -18.35
C GLU A 1111 6.08 -32.50 -19.87
N GLU A 1112 4.99 -32.76 -20.61
CA GLU A 1112 5.01 -32.76 -22.09
C GLU A 1112 5.22 -31.34 -22.64
N TYR A 1113 4.63 -30.32 -22.00
CA TYR A 1113 4.82 -28.92 -22.41
C TYR A 1113 6.29 -28.49 -22.29
N VAL A 1114 6.93 -28.81 -21.15
CA VAL A 1114 8.35 -28.52 -20.93
C VAL A 1114 9.21 -29.21 -21.99
N LYS A 1115 8.97 -30.51 -22.26
CA LYS A 1115 9.71 -31.26 -23.29
C LYS A 1115 9.55 -30.65 -24.69
N ILE A 1116 8.34 -30.20 -25.06
CA ILE A 1116 8.08 -29.59 -26.35
C ILE A 1116 8.77 -28.23 -26.48
N LEU A 1117 8.73 -27.41 -25.43
CA LEU A 1117 9.41 -26.11 -25.38
C LEU A 1117 10.94 -26.26 -25.42
N GLU A 1118 11.52 -27.24 -24.71
CA GLU A 1118 12.97 -27.54 -24.78
C GLU A 1118 13.38 -28.05 -26.17
N ALA A 1119 12.57 -28.92 -26.77
CA ALA A 1119 12.80 -29.45 -28.11
C ALA A 1119 12.68 -28.36 -29.19
N ASP A 1120 11.74 -27.43 -29.05
CA ASP A 1120 11.59 -26.29 -29.96
C ASP A 1120 12.71 -25.25 -29.75
N LYS A 1121 13.13 -24.99 -28.51
CA LYS A 1121 14.29 -24.13 -28.22
C LYS A 1121 15.58 -24.68 -28.84
N THR A 1122 15.80 -25.99 -28.81
CA THR A 1122 17.01 -26.59 -29.38
C THR A 1122 17.00 -26.64 -30.90
N LYS A 1123 15.83 -26.80 -31.54
CA LYS A 1123 15.72 -26.94 -33.01
C LYS A 1123 15.40 -25.63 -33.76
N ASN A 1124 14.58 -24.77 -33.16
CA ASN A 1124 13.91 -23.65 -33.83
C ASN A 1124 14.18 -22.29 -33.16
N ASN A 1125 15.10 -22.18 -32.19
CA ASN A 1125 15.55 -20.90 -31.64
C ASN A 1125 16.52 -20.19 -32.60
N LYS A 1126 16.02 -19.86 -33.80
CA LYS A 1126 16.74 -19.11 -34.82
C LYS A 1126 16.52 -17.60 -34.60
N PRO A 1127 17.44 -16.73 -35.09
CA PRO A 1127 17.25 -15.29 -35.03
C PRO A 1127 16.03 -14.91 -35.87
N ILE A 1128 15.05 -14.25 -35.25
CA ILE A 1128 13.85 -13.76 -35.91
C ILE A 1128 13.98 -12.25 -36.07
N THR A 1129 13.59 -11.74 -37.23
CA THR A 1129 13.46 -10.30 -37.46
C THR A 1129 12.25 -9.80 -36.66
N GLU A 1130 12.50 -8.99 -35.64
CA GLU A 1130 11.43 -8.24 -34.97
C GLU A 1130 10.87 -7.22 -35.98
N LYS A 1131 9.73 -7.55 -36.60
CA LYS A 1131 8.78 -6.49 -36.91
C LYS A 1131 8.38 -5.91 -35.56
N LYS A 1132 8.70 -4.63 -35.32
CA LYS A 1132 8.18 -3.89 -34.17
C LYS A 1132 6.72 -4.27 -33.98
N SER A 1133 6.40 -4.82 -32.82
CA SER A 1133 5.04 -4.84 -32.35
C SER A 1133 4.56 -3.41 -32.31
N ASP A 1134 3.44 -3.16 -32.96
CA ASP A 1134 2.67 -1.94 -32.88
C ASP A 1134 2.22 -1.74 -31.43
N THR A 1135 3.09 -1.10 -30.65
CA THR A 1135 2.82 -0.51 -29.34
C THR A 1135 3.45 0.88 -29.27
N GLU A 1136 3.28 1.63 -30.36
CA GLU A 1136 3.14 3.09 -30.37
C GLU A 1136 1.98 3.50 -31.30
N SER A 1137 0.96 2.64 -31.43
CA SER A 1137 -0.27 2.93 -32.19
C SER A 1137 -1.52 2.31 -31.55
N GLU A 1138 -1.72 2.54 -30.26
CA GLU A 1138 -3.06 2.60 -29.65
C GLU A 1138 -3.29 3.93 -28.91
N LYS A 1139 -2.58 4.98 -29.36
CA LYS A 1139 -2.99 6.38 -29.17
C LYS A 1139 -3.19 7.16 -30.48
N ASP A 1140 -2.92 6.55 -31.63
CA ASP A 1140 -3.06 7.16 -32.97
C ASP A 1140 -3.97 6.37 -33.93
N SER A 1141 -4.82 5.46 -33.44
CA SER A 1141 -5.89 4.82 -34.22
C SER A 1141 -7.30 5.40 -33.97
N ASP A 1142 -7.41 6.44 -33.14
CA ASP A 1142 -8.58 7.35 -33.13
C ASP A 1142 -8.28 8.68 -33.87
N GLU A 1143 -7.21 8.71 -34.68
CA GLU A 1143 -6.88 9.81 -35.60
C GLU A 1143 -6.90 9.41 -37.09
N SER A 1144 -7.35 8.19 -37.42
CA SER A 1144 -7.60 7.77 -38.81
C SER A 1144 -9.05 7.93 -39.27
N ASN A 1145 -9.96 8.45 -38.42
CA ASN A 1145 -11.33 8.84 -38.82
C ASN A 1145 -11.60 10.35 -38.74
N ASN A 1146 -10.56 11.17 -38.56
CA ASN A 1146 -10.61 12.64 -38.77
C ASN A 1146 -9.62 13.12 -39.82
N LYS A 1147 -9.18 12.24 -40.72
CA LYS A 1147 -8.45 12.59 -41.94
C LYS A 1147 -9.36 12.83 -43.14
N ALA A 1148 -10.68 12.84 -42.93
CA ALA A 1148 -11.67 13.19 -43.93
C ALA A 1148 -12.57 14.30 -43.37
N GLU A 1149 -12.03 15.52 -43.22
CA GLU A 1149 -12.72 16.79 -43.54
C GLU A 1149 -11.83 18.01 -43.22
N SER A 1150 -11.64 18.85 -44.25
CA SER A 1150 -10.89 20.12 -44.34
C SER A 1150 -9.35 20.02 -44.26
N GLU A 1151 -8.66 19.82 -45.38
CA GLU A 1151 -8.29 20.80 -46.42
C GLU A 1151 -7.03 21.61 -46.10
N GLN A 1152 -6.00 21.40 -46.93
CA GLN A 1152 -5.11 22.42 -47.47
C GLN A 1152 -5.12 23.77 -46.72
N ASP A 1153 -4.22 23.92 -45.74
CA ASP A 1153 -3.86 25.26 -45.25
C ASP A 1153 -3.30 26.06 -46.44
N SER A 1154 -4.09 26.98 -46.99
CA SER A 1154 -3.59 27.95 -47.97
C SER A 1154 -2.42 28.73 -47.38
N GLU A 1155 -1.41 29.09 -48.19
CA GLU A 1155 -0.28 29.93 -47.75
C GLU A 1155 -0.75 31.22 -47.05
N GLU A 1156 -1.94 31.71 -47.40
CA GLU A 1156 -2.58 32.88 -46.80
C GLU A 1156 -2.95 32.69 -45.31
N TRP A 1157 -3.36 31.50 -44.87
CA TRP A 1157 -3.66 31.24 -43.45
C TRP A 1157 -2.39 31.25 -42.60
N LYS A 1158 -1.28 30.73 -43.15
CA LYS A 1158 0.02 30.75 -42.47
C LYS A 1158 0.54 32.18 -42.29
N ASP A 1159 0.40 33.03 -43.31
CA ASP A 1159 0.77 34.45 -43.22
C ASP A 1159 -0.12 35.21 -42.21
N LEU A 1160 -1.44 34.99 -42.24
CA LEU A 1160 -2.36 35.60 -41.29
C LEU A 1160 -2.06 35.19 -39.85
N ARG A 1161 -1.78 33.90 -39.62
CA ARG A 1161 -1.40 33.36 -38.30
C ARG A 1161 -0.09 33.96 -37.78
N ASN A 1162 0.89 34.16 -38.65
CA ASN A 1162 2.15 34.81 -38.28
C ASN A 1162 1.94 36.29 -37.90
N LYS A 1163 1.08 37.01 -38.62
CA LYS A 1163 0.70 38.40 -38.27
C LYS A 1163 -0.04 38.46 -36.93
N LEU A 1164 -0.97 37.53 -36.67
CA LEU A 1164 -1.74 37.46 -35.43
C LEU A 1164 -0.86 37.22 -34.19
N ASN A 1165 0.27 36.53 -34.33
CA ASN A 1165 1.19 36.28 -33.21
C ASN A 1165 1.87 37.56 -32.68
N SER A 1166 1.85 38.66 -33.45
CA SER A 1166 2.50 39.94 -33.10
C SER A 1166 1.55 41.03 -32.57
N LEU A 1167 0.24 40.76 -32.53
CA LEU A 1167 -0.80 41.73 -32.17
C LEU A 1167 -1.36 41.50 -30.75
N GLU A 1168 -2.03 42.49 -30.18
CA GLU A 1168 -2.81 42.33 -28.94
C GLU A 1168 -4.20 41.72 -29.22
N ASP A 1169 -4.85 41.14 -28.20
CA ASP A 1169 -6.06 40.32 -28.39
C ASP A 1169 -7.24 41.08 -29.06
N ASP A 1170 -7.42 42.37 -28.79
CA ASP A 1170 -8.46 43.20 -29.44
C ASP A 1170 -8.15 43.52 -30.91
N GLN A 1171 -6.86 43.63 -31.24
CA GLN A 1171 -6.40 43.82 -32.61
C GLN A 1171 -6.50 42.50 -33.40
N LYS A 1172 -6.24 41.36 -32.75
CA LYS A 1172 -6.43 40.02 -33.33
C LYS A 1172 -7.88 39.77 -33.68
N ILE A 1173 -8.81 40.08 -32.77
CA ILE A 1173 -10.26 39.92 -33.00
C ILE A 1173 -10.68 40.76 -34.21
N ASN A 1174 -10.37 42.06 -34.23
CA ASN A 1174 -10.70 42.93 -35.36
C ASN A 1174 -10.12 42.44 -36.71
N LEU A 1175 -8.88 41.93 -36.71
CA LEU A 1175 -8.25 41.40 -37.91
C LEU A 1175 -8.90 40.09 -38.37
N LEU A 1176 -9.23 39.20 -37.44
CA LEU A 1176 -9.92 37.94 -37.71
C LEU A 1176 -11.36 38.16 -38.20
N GLU A 1177 -12.11 39.10 -37.62
CA GLU A 1177 -13.47 39.45 -38.06
C GLU A 1177 -13.49 40.05 -39.48
N LYS A 1178 -12.52 40.92 -39.80
CA LYS A 1178 -12.36 41.46 -41.17
C LYS A 1178 -11.95 40.38 -42.15
N SER A 1179 -11.10 39.44 -41.73
CA SER A 1179 -10.60 38.36 -42.58
C SER A 1179 -11.66 37.28 -42.81
N GLY A 1180 -12.52 37.01 -41.83
CA GLY A 1180 -13.61 36.04 -41.92
C GLY A 1180 -14.64 36.39 -43.01
N LYS A 1181 -14.78 37.66 -43.39
CA LYS A 1181 -15.64 38.09 -44.52
C LYS A 1181 -15.02 37.90 -45.90
N LYS A 1182 -13.72 37.58 -45.99
CA LYS A 1182 -12.93 37.60 -47.24
C LYS A 1182 -12.42 36.23 -47.68
N TYR A 1183 -12.21 35.29 -46.75
CA TYR A 1183 -11.53 34.02 -47.03
C TYR A 1183 -12.44 32.83 -46.77
N ASN A 1184 -12.50 31.88 -47.73
CA ASN A 1184 -13.31 30.66 -47.70
C ASN A 1184 -12.81 29.59 -46.70
N ASN A 1185 -11.98 29.97 -45.71
CA ASN A 1185 -11.39 29.08 -44.71
C ASN A 1185 -12.03 29.31 -43.34
N GLU A 1186 -13.35 29.12 -43.33
CA GLU A 1186 -14.29 29.62 -42.33
C GLU A 1186 -14.09 28.96 -40.94
N VAL A 1187 -13.67 27.69 -40.89
CA VAL A 1187 -13.57 26.92 -39.64
C VAL A 1187 -12.41 27.35 -38.74
N ASN A 1188 -11.22 27.56 -39.29
CA ASN A 1188 -10.02 27.91 -38.50
C ASN A 1188 -10.08 29.34 -37.93
N ILE A 1189 -10.67 30.27 -38.70
CA ILE A 1189 -10.89 31.66 -38.26
C ILE A 1189 -11.93 31.70 -37.14
N LYS A 1190 -13.08 31.04 -37.31
CA LYS A 1190 -14.13 30.96 -36.29
C LYS A 1190 -13.64 30.27 -35.02
N PHE A 1191 -12.87 29.19 -35.13
CA PHE A 1191 -12.31 28.51 -33.97
C PHE A 1191 -11.35 29.42 -33.19
N SER A 1192 -10.54 30.21 -33.91
CA SER A 1192 -9.60 31.17 -33.30
C SER A 1192 -10.35 32.34 -32.63
N LEU A 1193 -11.43 32.85 -33.25
CA LEU A 1193 -12.32 33.84 -32.65
C LEU A 1193 -13.00 33.29 -31.40
N GLY A 1194 -13.53 32.07 -31.45
CA GLY A 1194 -14.15 31.40 -30.31
C GLY A 1194 -13.21 31.27 -29.11
N LEU A 1195 -11.93 30.98 -29.33
CA LEU A 1195 -10.91 30.92 -28.27
C LEU A 1195 -10.59 32.31 -27.69
N LEU A 1196 -10.48 33.33 -28.54
CA LEU A 1196 -10.21 34.71 -28.09
C LEU A 1196 -11.39 35.27 -27.29
N TYR A 1197 -12.63 35.05 -27.74
CA TYR A 1197 -13.83 35.43 -27.00
C TYR A 1197 -13.96 34.68 -25.67
N HIS A 1198 -13.62 33.38 -25.64
CA HIS A 1198 -13.57 32.61 -24.39
C HIS A 1198 -12.56 33.19 -23.40
N LYS A 1199 -11.36 33.57 -23.88
CA LYS A 1199 -10.31 34.20 -23.06
C LYS A 1199 -10.74 35.55 -22.48
N LYS A 1200 -11.51 36.33 -23.25
CA LYS A 1200 -12.11 37.61 -22.82
C LYS A 1200 -13.36 37.46 -21.96
N LYS A 1201 -13.81 36.22 -21.69
CA LYS A 1201 -15.07 35.91 -20.97
C LYS A 1201 -16.34 36.39 -21.68
N GLU A 1202 -16.27 36.66 -22.99
CA GLU A 1202 -17.43 36.94 -23.85
C GLU A 1202 -18.05 35.61 -24.30
N TYR A 1203 -18.65 34.89 -23.34
CA TYR A 1203 -19.04 33.50 -23.52
C TYR A 1203 -20.13 33.29 -24.60
N ASP A 1204 -21.07 34.23 -24.75
CA ASP A 1204 -22.14 34.11 -25.75
C ASP A 1204 -21.62 34.20 -27.18
N ARG A 1205 -20.63 35.08 -27.43
CA ARG A 1205 -19.95 35.18 -28.72
C ARG A 1205 -19.07 33.96 -28.98
N SER A 1206 -18.36 33.48 -27.96
CA SER A 1206 -17.59 32.23 -28.04
C SER A 1206 -18.48 31.02 -28.39
N GLU A 1207 -19.66 30.95 -27.77
CA GLU A 1207 -20.66 29.92 -28.04
C GLU A 1207 -21.15 29.98 -29.49
N GLN A 1208 -21.47 31.18 -29.99
CA GLN A 1208 -21.93 31.40 -31.35
C GLN A 1208 -20.90 30.93 -32.39
N GLU A 1209 -19.62 31.25 -32.20
CA GLU A 1209 -18.55 30.84 -33.12
C GLU A 1209 -18.38 29.32 -33.16
N TYR A 1210 -18.39 28.64 -32.00
CA TYR A 1210 -18.31 27.18 -31.97
C TYR A 1210 -19.55 26.48 -32.52
N ARG A 1211 -20.76 27.03 -32.31
CA ARG A 1211 -21.99 26.50 -32.90
C ARG A 1211 -21.98 26.58 -34.42
N GLN A 1212 -21.51 27.68 -35.00
CA GLN A 1212 -21.39 27.80 -36.46
C GLN A 1212 -20.40 26.79 -37.06
N ILE A 1213 -19.36 26.40 -36.32
CA ILE A 1213 -18.46 25.31 -36.73
C ILE A 1213 -19.20 23.96 -36.71
N LEU A 1214 -20.07 23.73 -35.74
CA LEU A 1214 -20.88 22.50 -35.66
C LEU A 1214 -22.05 22.46 -36.66
N GLU A 1215 -22.55 23.60 -37.09
CA GLU A 1215 -23.55 23.70 -38.17
C GLU A 1215 -22.95 23.28 -39.52
N SER A 1216 -21.68 23.64 -39.77
CA SER A 1216 -20.95 23.28 -40.99
C SER A 1216 -20.28 21.90 -40.91
N ASN A 1217 -19.78 21.50 -39.75
CA ASN A 1217 -19.22 20.18 -39.49
C ASN A 1217 -19.67 19.64 -38.10
N PRO A 1218 -20.76 18.86 -38.05
CA PRO A 1218 -21.31 18.31 -36.80
C PRO A 1218 -20.38 17.35 -36.05
N LYS A 1219 -19.35 16.80 -36.72
CA LYS A 1219 -18.40 15.83 -36.15
C LYS A 1219 -17.09 16.47 -35.69
N ASN A 1220 -16.98 17.80 -35.76
CA ASN A 1220 -15.76 18.50 -35.39
C ASN A 1220 -15.45 18.32 -33.89
N LEU A 1221 -14.54 17.38 -33.59
CA LEU A 1221 -14.17 17.01 -32.22
C LEU A 1221 -13.66 18.21 -31.41
N LYS A 1222 -12.99 19.17 -32.04
CA LYS A 1222 -12.50 20.38 -31.35
C LYS A 1222 -13.68 21.24 -30.92
N ALA A 1223 -14.59 21.57 -31.83
CA ALA A 1223 -15.75 22.39 -31.49
C ALA A 1223 -16.65 21.71 -30.43
N LEU A 1224 -16.89 20.40 -30.52
CA LEU A 1224 -17.67 19.65 -29.50
C LEU A 1224 -17.02 19.70 -28.11
N TYR A 1225 -15.70 19.48 -28.02
CA TYR A 1225 -14.99 19.51 -26.73
C TYR A 1225 -14.96 20.91 -26.11
N TYR A 1226 -14.67 21.94 -26.92
CA TYR A 1226 -14.57 23.32 -26.43
C TYR A 1226 -15.95 23.90 -26.09
N LEU A 1227 -17.02 23.52 -26.81
CA LEU A 1227 -18.38 23.90 -26.48
C LEU A 1227 -18.85 23.22 -25.19
N GLY A 1228 -18.57 21.92 -24.99
CA GLY A 1228 -18.83 21.23 -23.71
C GLY A 1228 -18.07 21.88 -22.54
N GLY A 1229 -16.83 22.32 -22.78
CA GLY A 1229 -16.03 23.08 -21.83
C GLY A 1229 -16.64 24.45 -21.48
N LEU A 1230 -17.12 25.18 -22.49
CA LEU A 1230 -17.77 26.48 -22.35
C LEU A 1230 -19.08 26.37 -21.56
N MET A 1231 -19.94 25.39 -21.88
CA MET A 1231 -21.18 25.11 -21.16
C MET A 1231 -20.94 24.79 -19.69
N LYS A 1232 -19.86 24.04 -19.41
CA LYS A 1232 -19.44 23.75 -18.03
C LYS A 1232 -19.05 25.02 -17.28
N VAL A 1233 -18.32 25.95 -17.92
CA VAL A 1233 -17.94 27.24 -17.33
C VAL A 1233 -19.16 28.12 -17.07
N GLN A 1234 -20.14 28.11 -17.98
CA GLN A 1234 -21.44 28.77 -17.81
C GLN A 1234 -22.39 28.04 -16.83
N LYS A 1235 -21.94 26.94 -16.21
CA LYS A 1235 -22.74 26.07 -15.31
C LYS A 1235 -23.97 25.43 -15.96
N LYS A 1236 -24.06 25.40 -17.29
CA LYS A 1236 -25.07 24.68 -18.07
C LYS A 1236 -24.68 23.20 -18.19
N TYR A 1237 -24.70 22.48 -17.07
CA TYR A 1237 -24.11 21.15 -17.00
C TYR A 1237 -24.82 20.09 -17.86
N LYS A 1238 -26.14 20.19 -18.07
CA LYS A 1238 -26.89 19.30 -18.97
C LYS A 1238 -26.39 19.42 -20.41
N GLU A 1239 -26.24 20.64 -20.91
CA GLU A 1239 -25.72 20.92 -22.25
C GLU A 1239 -24.24 20.52 -22.36
N ALA A 1240 -23.45 20.74 -21.30
CA ALA A 1240 -22.05 20.29 -21.26
C ALA A 1240 -21.93 18.76 -21.40
N ILE A 1241 -22.78 18.01 -20.69
CA ILE A 1241 -22.84 16.55 -20.79
C ILE A 1241 -23.26 16.12 -22.20
N GLU A 1242 -24.24 16.79 -22.80
CA GLU A 1242 -24.68 16.49 -24.16
C GLU A 1242 -23.54 16.63 -25.18
N TYR A 1243 -22.80 17.74 -25.14
CA TYR A 1243 -21.68 17.96 -26.05
C TYR A 1243 -20.49 17.04 -25.78
N PHE A 1244 -20.20 16.70 -24.51
CA PHE A 1244 -19.17 15.71 -24.19
C PHE A 1244 -19.58 14.27 -24.56
N ASN A 1245 -20.86 13.92 -24.47
CA ASN A 1245 -21.35 12.62 -24.95
C ASN A 1245 -21.27 12.55 -26.47
N LYS A 1246 -21.66 13.60 -27.20
CA LYS A 1246 -21.47 13.70 -28.65
C LYS A 1246 -19.99 13.58 -29.04
N TYR A 1247 -19.08 14.18 -28.26
CA TYR A 1247 -17.64 13.97 -28.45
C TYR A 1247 -17.23 12.50 -28.23
N LEU A 1248 -17.76 11.84 -27.20
CA LEU A 1248 -17.47 10.44 -26.85
C LEU A 1248 -18.04 9.43 -27.84
N GLU A 1249 -19.12 9.77 -28.55
CA GLU A 1249 -19.66 8.96 -29.65
C GLU A 1249 -18.66 8.84 -30.81
N PHE A 1250 -17.86 9.88 -31.04
CA PHE A 1250 -16.89 9.93 -32.13
C PHE A 1250 -15.45 9.59 -31.71
N ARG A 1251 -15.12 9.66 -30.41
CA ARG A 1251 -13.79 9.32 -29.88
C ARG A 1251 -13.87 8.74 -28.47
N LYS A 1252 -13.29 7.57 -28.24
CA LYS A 1252 -13.25 6.98 -26.90
C LYS A 1252 -12.14 7.65 -26.07
N ASP A 1253 -12.51 8.53 -25.15
CA ASP A 1253 -11.58 9.19 -24.21
C ASP A 1253 -12.04 8.98 -22.76
N ASP A 1254 -11.36 8.11 -22.02
CA ASP A 1254 -11.69 7.77 -20.62
C ASP A 1254 -11.63 8.99 -19.69
N ARG A 1255 -10.84 10.03 -20.04
CA ARG A 1255 -10.77 11.27 -19.24
C ARG A 1255 -12.04 12.10 -19.42
N VAL A 1256 -12.57 12.15 -20.64
CA VAL A 1256 -13.83 12.84 -20.95
C VAL A 1256 -15.01 12.04 -20.40
N LYS A 1257 -14.97 10.70 -20.42
CA LYS A 1257 -15.95 9.84 -19.76
C LYS A 1257 -16.00 10.09 -18.25
N GLY A 1258 -14.85 10.08 -17.58
CA GLY A 1258 -14.79 10.44 -16.16
C GLY A 1258 -15.21 11.89 -15.87
N LEU A 1259 -15.04 12.81 -16.83
CA LEU A 1259 -15.56 14.18 -16.74
C LEU A 1259 -17.09 14.21 -16.84
N VAL A 1260 -17.68 13.45 -17.77
CA VAL A 1260 -19.13 13.29 -17.90
C VAL A 1260 -19.72 12.69 -16.63
N ASP A 1261 -19.10 11.67 -16.05
CA ASP A 1261 -19.59 11.04 -14.82
C ASP A 1261 -19.58 12.03 -13.64
N ARG A 1262 -18.54 12.88 -13.54
CA ARG A 1262 -18.50 13.98 -12.57
C ARG A 1262 -19.51 15.08 -12.85
N LEU A 1263 -19.85 15.34 -14.10
CA LEU A 1263 -20.86 16.34 -14.47
C LEU A 1263 -22.28 15.79 -14.26
N LYS A 1264 -22.52 14.50 -14.49
CA LYS A 1264 -23.78 13.80 -14.16
C LYS A 1264 -24.06 13.83 -12.66
N ALA A 1265 -23.02 13.78 -11.83
CA ALA A 1265 -23.15 13.96 -10.39
C ALA A 1265 -23.47 15.42 -9.96
N LYS A 1266 -23.41 16.38 -10.90
CA LYS A 1266 -23.68 17.82 -10.67
C LYS A 1266 -24.95 18.33 -11.35
N VAL A 1267 -25.55 17.54 -12.24
CA VAL A 1267 -26.88 17.75 -12.85
C VAL A 1267 -27.91 17.06 -12.00
#